data_AF-A0A3Q8PZB6-F1
#
_entry.id   AF-A0A3Q8PZB6-F1
#
_cell.length_a   1.000
_cell.length_b   1.000
_cell.length_c   1.000
_cell.angle_alpha   90.00
_cell.angle_beta   90.00
_cell.angle_gamma   90.00
#
_symmetry.space_group_name_H-M   'P 1'
#
loop_
_entity.id
_entity.type
_entity.pdbx_description
1 polymer ?
#
loop_
_entity_poly.entity_id
_entity_poly.type
_entity_poly.pdbx_seq_one_letter_code
_entity_poly.pdbx_strand_id
1 'polypeptide(L)'
;MPSLDSLLTPFTFAAVYIFIPSVPLTHGLGLVAHCPRSAKAKHLLLYPVKGGRNHFIFQVISWAVWAAAVLVALPVVIRKPWIVIPASHVELLSGAAAVGGVFAELFMIKSLLVFDPDEDRATRKKSDTLTDDDIEDMPASPKWNRSRLPSKRSSSAAVVAMGVLWAVMGGALLLATEYLAEQSTREMYYILSGICLLIGATTTHGLGGKLRHDTAREAGAESAPSWQFFQPFRGGTWFVATQALGWVLFSLSIMGLIWLISQVAVGVAYCMRCWAWAVGAAMFTAQLVLGMSVLTFNARPLSRKVLSVVGPVKPIRRVPWLTAWLPILMFYTPIHCFVFVLTLTFMVMPPNFAVAFWVGSLIMYYSLTSGMEPHHTGRRQWPACRKWLTANLQDSLESWFGSVEVVREGDQPLDPNGKYIFGYQPHGLFPIGAAYLPLMPAWAKLFPGINPVTLIASVVFHTPLIRDLCSWSGLRQVSRRTFIHTLSERGSVVLVPGGQAELVHTWRMFQKRQWVCYTKHRGFIRLAIEQGASLVPIVVFGEINALRNLISIPQLQQWTYKKIGFPVPYLLVGRWGISPLPSQTGLKFVIGEPIAPPKHEPGTPVDDAPLKEMHDKYYEAVAALFTKHKPSFPSYADVELVMA
;
A
#
# COMPACT_ATOMS: atom_id res chain seq x y z
N MET A 1 23.49 10.57 46.11
CA MET A 1 22.09 10.49 45.63
C MET A 1 21.50 9.18 46.15
N PRO A 2 20.23 9.13 46.58
CA PRO A 2 19.60 7.85 46.87
C PRO A 2 19.74 6.92 45.66
N SER A 3 19.96 5.61 45.86
CA SER A 3 19.92 4.67 44.73
C SER A 3 18.55 4.76 44.06
N LEU A 4 18.49 4.62 42.73
CA LEU A 4 17.24 4.68 41.97
C LEU A 4 16.16 3.75 42.58
N ASP A 5 16.59 2.60 43.11
CA ASP A 5 15.78 1.60 43.84
C ASP A 5 15.05 2.17 45.06
N SER A 6 15.69 3.08 45.81
CA SER A 6 15.10 3.71 47.00
C SER A 6 14.00 4.71 46.67
N LEU A 7 13.95 5.22 45.44
CA LEU A 7 12.91 6.13 44.92
C LEU A 7 11.81 5.39 44.15
N LEU A 8 12.14 4.28 43.48
CA LEU A 8 11.20 3.47 42.70
C LEU A 8 10.25 2.67 43.58
N THR A 9 10.73 2.20 44.74
CA THR A 9 9.90 1.39 45.66
C THR A 9 8.68 2.20 46.16
N PRO A 10 8.83 3.44 46.72
CA PRO A 10 7.69 4.26 47.12
C PRO A 10 6.72 4.61 45.98
N PHE A 11 7.23 4.85 44.77
CA PHE A 11 6.43 5.23 43.60
C PHE A 11 5.54 4.07 43.12
N THR A 12 6.10 2.87 43.10
CA THR A 12 5.42 1.63 42.71
C THR A 12 4.28 1.30 43.68
N PHE A 13 4.51 1.50 44.99
CA PHE A 13 3.47 1.38 46.01
C PHE A 13 2.39 2.45 45.85
N ALA A 14 2.76 3.71 45.64
CA ALA A 14 1.81 4.80 45.42
C ALA A 14 0.88 4.53 44.22
N ALA A 15 1.42 4.00 43.12
CA ALA A 15 0.63 3.63 41.95
C ALA A 15 -0.46 2.60 42.28
N VAL A 16 -0.12 1.53 43.00
CA VAL A 16 -1.08 0.50 43.42
C VAL A 16 -2.23 1.08 44.26
N TYR A 17 -1.92 1.95 45.23
CA TYR A 17 -2.93 2.59 46.07
C TYR A 17 -3.82 3.59 45.31
N ILE A 18 -3.34 4.19 44.22
CA ILE A 18 -4.12 5.09 43.36
C ILE A 18 -5.11 4.31 42.48
N PHE A 19 -4.73 3.12 41.98
CA PHE A 19 -5.58 2.34 41.08
C PHE A 19 -6.69 1.53 41.78
N ILE A 20 -6.49 1.14 43.04
CA ILE A 20 -7.51 0.42 43.81
C ILE A 20 -8.84 1.21 43.84
N PRO A 21 -8.89 2.50 44.21
CA PRO A 21 -10.15 3.23 44.22
C PRO A 21 -10.60 3.75 42.84
N SER A 22 -9.77 3.73 41.79
CA SER A 22 -10.05 4.47 40.55
C SER A 22 -11.30 3.98 39.83
N VAL A 23 -11.42 2.67 39.59
CA VAL A 23 -12.55 2.09 38.84
C VAL A 23 -13.87 2.24 39.60
N PRO A 24 -13.96 1.97 40.91
CA PRO A 24 -15.15 2.29 41.71
C PRO A 24 -15.54 3.77 41.67
N LEU A 25 -14.56 4.69 41.77
CA LEU A 25 -14.81 6.13 41.73
C LEU A 25 -15.34 6.56 40.35
N THR A 26 -14.70 6.13 39.27
CA THR A 26 -15.12 6.47 37.90
C THR A 26 -16.48 5.86 37.56
N HIS A 27 -16.77 4.65 38.02
CA HIS A 27 -18.10 4.05 37.94
C HIS A 27 -19.14 4.90 38.66
N GLY A 28 -18.86 5.34 39.90
CA GLY A 28 -19.73 6.21 40.68
C GLY A 28 -19.94 7.59 40.05
N LEU A 29 -18.89 8.19 39.48
CA LEU A 29 -18.99 9.44 38.74
C LEU A 29 -19.83 9.28 37.47
N GLY A 30 -19.67 8.18 36.73
CA GLY A 30 -20.48 7.85 35.56
C GLY A 30 -21.96 7.69 35.90
N LEU A 31 -22.25 7.04 37.03
CA LEU A 31 -23.59 6.92 37.58
C LEU A 31 -24.21 8.29 37.90
N VAL A 32 -23.47 9.18 38.58
CA VAL A 32 -23.94 10.56 38.90
C VAL A 32 -24.09 11.42 37.64
N ALA A 33 -23.19 11.26 36.67
CA ALA A 33 -23.20 12.04 35.42
C ALA A 33 -24.39 11.68 34.53
N HIS A 34 -24.74 10.39 34.45
CA HIS A 34 -25.79 9.90 33.55
C HIS A 34 -27.18 9.86 34.20
N CYS A 35 -27.29 9.53 35.50
CA CYS A 35 -28.59 9.46 36.17
C CYS A 35 -29.26 10.84 36.33
N PRO A 36 -30.60 10.91 36.17
CA PRO A 36 -31.36 12.09 36.59
C PRO A 36 -31.37 12.21 38.12
N ARG A 37 -31.44 13.45 38.64
CA ARG A 37 -31.51 13.73 40.09
C ARG A 37 -32.67 13.04 40.82
N SER A 38 -33.68 12.57 40.09
CA SER A 38 -34.88 11.90 40.59
C SER A 38 -34.82 10.36 40.56
N ALA A 39 -33.68 9.77 40.20
CA ALA A 39 -33.54 8.30 40.11
C ALA A 39 -33.63 7.63 41.50
N LYS A 40 -34.60 6.71 41.67
CA LYS A 40 -34.72 5.85 42.87
C LYS A 40 -33.52 4.88 42.96
N ALA A 41 -33.12 4.49 44.18
CA ALA A 41 -31.99 3.59 44.46
C ALA A 41 -31.92 2.32 43.57
N LYS A 42 -33.08 1.71 43.28
CA LYS A 42 -33.20 0.54 42.39
C LYS A 42 -32.73 0.78 40.94
N HIS A 43 -32.75 2.03 40.47
CA HIS A 43 -32.27 2.41 39.14
C HIS A 43 -30.75 2.63 39.11
N LEU A 44 -30.15 2.95 40.25
CA LEU A 44 -28.69 3.05 40.38
C LEU A 44 -28.05 1.66 40.36
N LEU A 45 -28.68 0.65 40.98
CA LEU A 45 -28.20 -0.74 40.96
C LEU A 45 -28.22 -1.39 39.56
N LEU A 46 -29.09 -0.92 38.66
CA LEU A 46 -29.22 -1.44 37.29
C LEU A 46 -28.40 -0.66 36.26
N TYR A 47 -27.62 0.33 36.68
CA TYR A 47 -26.84 1.19 35.80
C TYR A 47 -25.94 0.43 34.79
N PRO A 48 -25.17 -0.61 35.19
CA PRO A 48 -24.32 -1.35 34.25
C PRO A 48 -25.08 -2.02 33.10
N VAL A 49 -26.35 -2.36 33.30
CA VAL A 49 -27.15 -3.18 32.38
C VAL A 49 -28.03 -2.34 31.45
N LYS A 50 -28.20 -1.03 31.73
CA LYS A 50 -29.14 -0.15 31.02
C LYS A 50 -28.51 0.83 30.02
N GLY A 51 -27.21 0.75 29.79
CA GLY A 51 -26.48 1.64 28.89
C GLY A 51 -26.26 1.10 27.48
N GLY A 52 -26.97 0.04 27.10
CA GLY A 52 -26.76 -0.68 25.84
C GLY A 52 -25.65 -1.73 25.91
N ARG A 53 -25.51 -2.50 24.83
CA ARG A 53 -24.66 -3.71 24.81
C ARG A 53 -23.19 -3.40 25.01
N ASN A 54 -22.69 -2.34 24.36
CA ASN A 54 -21.27 -1.97 24.44
C ASN A 54 -20.91 -1.43 25.83
N HIS A 55 -21.82 -0.67 26.46
CA HIS A 55 -21.63 -0.19 27.83
C HIS A 55 -21.49 -1.35 28.81
N PHE A 56 -22.41 -2.32 28.75
CA PHE A 56 -22.39 -3.50 29.61
C PHE A 56 -21.10 -4.31 29.44
N ILE A 57 -20.69 -4.60 28.20
CA ILE A 57 -19.47 -5.37 27.92
C ILE A 57 -18.24 -4.67 28.51
N PHE A 58 -18.09 -3.35 28.30
CA PHE A 58 -16.93 -2.62 28.84
C PHE A 58 -16.94 -2.49 30.36
N GLN A 59 -18.12 -2.38 30.99
CA GLN A 59 -18.26 -2.44 32.45
C GLN A 59 -17.78 -3.78 33.00
N VAL A 60 -18.23 -4.90 32.42
CA VAL A 60 -17.84 -6.24 32.86
C VAL A 60 -16.33 -6.47 32.69
N ILE A 61 -15.77 -6.11 31.53
CA ILE A 61 -14.32 -6.22 31.30
C ILE A 61 -13.55 -5.37 32.31
N SER A 62 -13.97 -4.13 32.53
CA SER A 62 -13.31 -3.23 33.48
C SER A 62 -13.29 -3.80 34.90
N TRP A 63 -14.44 -4.23 35.43
CA TRP A 63 -14.54 -4.80 36.77
C TRP A 63 -13.75 -6.10 36.91
N ALA A 64 -13.75 -6.96 35.89
CA ALA A 64 -12.96 -8.20 35.90
C ALA A 64 -11.46 -7.92 35.92
N VAL A 65 -10.97 -7.02 35.06
CA VAL A 65 -9.56 -6.64 35.00
C VAL A 65 -9.13 -5.92 36.27
N TRP A 66 -9.97 -5.04 36.83
CA TRP A 66 -9.72 -4.37 38.10
C TRP A 66 -9.61 -5.37 39.26
N ALA A 67 -10.56 -6.31 39.38
CA ALA A 67 -10.53 -7.32 40.43
C ALA A 67 -9.28 -8.19 40.33
N ALA A 68 -8.89 -8.59 39.12
CA ALA A 68 -7.64 -9.32 38.89
C ALA A 68 -6.42 -8.49 39.30
N ALA A 69 -6.37 -7.20 38.95
CA ALA A 69 -5.27 -6.31 39.31
C ALA A 69 -5.15 -6.13 40.84
N VAL A 70 -6.28 -6.01 41.55
CA VAL A 70 -6.33 -5.93 43.02
C VAL A 70 -5.81 -7.23 43.64
N LEU A 71 -6.20 -8.40 43.11
CA LEU A 71 -5.71 -9.70 43.58
C LEU A 71 -4.19 -9.85 43.37
N VAL A 72 -3.67 -9.38 42.24
CA VAL A 72 -2.23 -9.38 41.94
C VAL A 72 -1.46 -8.42 42.84
N ALA A 73 -2.06 -7.27 43.21
CA ALA A 73 -1.48 -6.30 44.14
C ALA A 73 -1.50 -6.74 45.61
N LEU A 74 -2.42 -7.62 45.99
CA LEU A 74 -2.71 -7.99 47.38
C LEU A 74 -1.47 -8.44 48.17
N PRO A 75 -0.57 -9.31 47.63
CA PRO A 75 0.63 -9.75 48.35
C PRO A 75 1.63 -8.61 48.60
N VAL A 76 1.66 -7.60 47.71
CA VAL A 76 2.54 -6.43 47.84
C VAL A 76 1.98 -5.46 48.89
N VAL A 77 0.66 -5.24 48.90
CA VAL A 77 -0.05 -4.34 49.81
C VAL A 77 -0.10 -4.86 51.24
N ILE A 78 -0.29 -6.17 51.44
CA ILE A 78 -0.43 -6.80 52.77
C ILE A 78 0.93 -7.20 53.37
N ARG A 79 2.05 -6.82 52.75
CA ARG A 79 3.40 -7.24 53.16
C ARG A 79 3.64 -7.03 54.66
N LYS A 80 3.64 -8.15 55.41
CA LYS A 80 4.00 -8.19 56.83
C LYS A 80 5.51 -8.42 56.99
N PRO A 81 6.11 -8.06 58.15
CA PRO A 81 7.56 -8.24 58.39
C PRO A 81 8.08 -9.67 58.19
N TRP A 82 7.22 -10.69 58.32
CA TRP A 82 7.55 -12.12 58.18
C TRP A 82 7.27 -12.72 56.80
N ILE A 83 6.76 -11.94 55.83
CA ILE A 83 6.58 -12.38 54.44
C ILE A 83 7.65 -11.70 53.58
N VAL A 84 8.73 -12.42 53.28
CA VAL A 84 9.83 -11.94 52.44
C VAL A 84 9.54 -12.29 50.98
N ILE A 85 8.98 -11.34 50.24
CA ILE A 85 8.84 -11.45 48.78
C ILE A 85 10.13 -10.93 48.13
N PRO A 86 10.75 -11.68 47.19
CA PRO A 86 11.92 -11.20 46.45
C PRO A 86 11.62 -9.88 45.73
N ALA A 87 12.60 -8.97 45.67
CA ALA A 87 12.43 -7.64 45.07
C ALA A 87 11.92 -7.71 43.61
N SER A 88 12.43 -8.65 42.81
CA SER A 88 11.98 -8.90 41.44
C SER A 88 10.50 -9.27 41.32
N HIS A 89 9.97 -10.02 42.28
CA HIS A 89 8.55 -10.40 42.30
C HIS A 89 7.67 -9.23 42.74
N VAL A 90 8.16 -8.35 43.61
CA VAL A 90 7.46 -7.11 43.98
C VAL A 90 7.35 -6.18 42.77
N GLU A 91 8.42 -6.01 42.00
CA GLU A 91 8.41 -5.20 40.77
C GLU A 91 7.47 -5.78 39.71
N LEU A 92 7.51 -7.09 39.50
CA LEU A 92 6.63 -7.78 38.55
C LEU A 92 5.15 -7.66 38.93
N LEU A 93 4.80 -8.00 40.17
CA LEU A 93 3.43 -7.95 40.67
C LEU A 93 2.88 -6.53 40.66
N SER A 94 3.70 -5.55 41.05
CA SER A 94 3.28 -4.15 41.08
C SER A 94 3.13 -3.56 39.68
N GLY A 95 4.05 -3.88 38.75
CA GLY A 95 3.93 -3.50 37.34
C GLY A 95 2.69 -4.11 36.69
N ALA A 96 2.43 -5.39 36.92
CA ALA A 96 1.24 -6.07 36.41
C ALA A 96 -0.06 -5.49 36.98
N ALA A 97 -0.09 -5.20 38.29
CA ALA A 97 -1.24 -4.56 38.93
C ALA A 97 -1.48 -3.13 38.44
N ALA A 98 -0.42 -2.33 38.27
CA ALA A 98 -0.53 -0.97 37.74
C ALA A 98 -1.05 -0.95 36.29
N VAL A 99 -0.50 -1.81 35.42
CA VAL A 99 -0.99 -1.95 34.05
C VAL A 99 -2.44 -2.42 34.04
N GLY A 100 -2.78 -3.45 34.82
CA GLY A 100 -4.16 -3.93 34.97
C GLY A 100 -5.12 -2.82 35.44
N GLY A 101 -4.71 -2.00 36.40
CA GLY A 101 -5.45 -0.84 36.89
C GLY A 101 -5.73 0.20 35.79
N VAL A 102 -4.71 0.59 35.02
CA VAL A 102 -4.86 1.51 33.87
C VAL A 102 -5.81 0.93 32.82
N PHE A 103 -5.69 -0.36 32.49
CA PHE A 103 -6.57 -1.01 31.53
C PHE A 103 -8.03 -1.00 32.00
N ALA A 104 -8.26 -1.39 33.26
CA ALA A 104 -9.58 -1.38 33.84
C ALA A 104 -10.19 0.03 33.81
N GLU A 105 -9.40 1.05 34.15
CA GLU A 105 -9.83 2.46 34.11
C GLU A 105 -10.20 2.90 32.69
N LEU A 106 -9.35 2.63 31.70
CA LEU A 106 -9.63 2.99 30.31
C LEU A 106 -10.86 2.26 29.75
N PHE A 107 -11.12 1.02 30.14
CA PHE A 107 -12.36 0.33 29.82
C PHE A 107 -13.57 0.93 30.55
N MET A 108 -13.40 1.34 31.81
CA MET A 108 -14.46 2.01 32.58
C MET A 108 -14.87 3.31 31.88
N ILE A 109 -13.91 4.18 31.53
CA ILE A 109 -14.20 5.44 30.83
C ILE A 109 -14.83 5.16 29.46
N LYS A 110 -14.35 4.17 28.70
CA LYS A 110 -14.98 3.77 27.42
C LYS A 110 -16.42 3.35 27.60
N SER A 111 -16.75 2.61 28.65
CA SER A 111 -18.12 2.23 28.95
C SER A 111 -19.02 3.46 29.09
N LEU A 112 -18.52 4.53 29.71
CA LEU A 112 -19.24 5.79 29.89
C LEU A 112 -19.45 6.50 28.54
N LEU A 113 -18.43 6.51 27.67
CA LEU A 113 -18.47 7.17 26.36
C LEU A 113 -19.44 6.52 25.37
N VAL A 114 -19.75 5.23 25.54
CA VAL A 114 -20.66 4.46 24.68
C VAL A 114 -22.03 4.24 25.30
N PHE A 115 -22.31 4.87 26.44
CA PHE A 115 -23.60 4.74 27.12
C PHE A 115 -24.72 5.24 26.21
N ASP A 116 -25.62 4.33 25.82
CA ASP A 116 -26.79 4.61 25.01
C ASP A 116 -28.05 4.08 25.71
N PRO A 117 -28.88 4.96 26.29
CA PRO A 117 -30.07 4.55 27.03
C PRO A 117 -31.22 4.05 26.15
N ASP A 118 -31.13 4.20 24.82
CA ASP A 118 -32.21 3.89 23.87
C ASP A 118 -31.96 2.59 23.07
N GLU A 119 -30.75 2.02 23.13
CA GLU A 119 -30.35 0.80 22.38
C GLU A 119 -31.22 -0.43 22.75
N ASP A 120 -31.60 -0.58 24.02
CA ASP A 120 -32.44 -1.68 24.52
C ASP A 120 -33.90 -1.60 24.03
N ARG A 121 -34.40 -0.38 23.78
CA ARG A 121 -35.77 -0.16 23.26
C ARG A 121 -35.83 -0.48 21.76
N ALA A 122 -34.79 -0.08 21.01
CA ALA A 122 -34.69 -0.32 19.57
C ALA A 122 -34.42 -1.79 19.21
N THR A 123 -33.69 -2.53 20.07
CA THR A 123 -33.42 -3.96 19.88
C THR A 123 -34.65 -4.82 20.19
N ARG A 124 -35.44 -4.48 21.22
CA ARG A 124 -36.75 -5.13 21.50
C ARG A 124 -37.81 -4.86 20.44
N LYS A 125 -37.87 -3.63 19.89
CA LYS A 125 -38.72 -3.28 18.73
C LYS A 125 -38.44 -4.14 17.49
N LYS A 126 -37.26 -4.77 17.42
CA LYS A 126 -36.81 -5.59 16.29
C LYS A 126 -36.99 -7.10 16.51
N SER A 127 -37.15 -7.54 17.76
CA SER A 127 -37.34 -8.96 18.12
C SER A 127 -38.81 -9.35 18.23
N ASP A 128 -39.65 -8.42 18.69
CA ASP A 128 -41.09 -8.65 18.86
C ASP A 128 -41.85 -7.81 17.84
N THR A 129 -42.82 -8.39 17.14
CA THR A 129 -43.75 -7.72 16.21
C THR A 129 -44.74 -6.82 16.97
N LEU A 130 -44.24 -5.90 17.79
CA LEU A 130 -45.01 -4.95 18.59
C LEU A 130 -45.36 -3.73 17.72
N THR A 131 -46.60 -3.26 17.85
CA THR A 131 -47.10 -2.05 17.19
C THR A 131 -46.64 -0.79 17.93
N ASP A 132 -46.71 0.39 17.32
CA ASP A 132 -46.27 1.64 17.98
C ASP A 132 -47.13 1.96 19.23
N ASP A 133 -48.38 1.49 19.29
CA ASP A 133 -49.29 1.64 20.43
C ASP A 133 -48.85 0.78 21.65
N ASP A 134 -48.33 -0.43 21.42
CA ASP A 134 -47.81 -1.31 22.48
C ASP A 134 -46.56 -0.73 23.19
N ILE A 135 -45.91 0.25 22.56
CA ILE A 135 -44.66 0.87 23.05
C ILE A 135 -44.95 2.09 23.95
N GLU A 136 -46.08 2.76 23.77
CA GLU A 136 -46.52 3.88 24.62
C GLU A 136 -46.95 3.42 26.02
N ASP A 137 -47.55 2.22 26.12
CA ASP A 137 -48.00 1.63 27.39
C ASP A 137 -46.89 0.95 28.21
N MET A 138 -45.67 0.81 27.67
CA MET A 138 -44.55 0.26 28.41
C MET A 138 -44.03 1.26 29.48
N PRO A 139 -43.65 0.79 30.68
CA PRO A 139 -43.13 1.67 31.73
C PRO A 139 -41.92 2.44 31.19
N ALA A 140 -42.07 3.76 31.11
CA ALA A 140 -41.03 4.65 30.57
C ALA A 140 -39.68 4.32 31.20
N SER A 141 -38.67 4.07 30.36
CA SER A 141 -37.30 3.97 30.84
C SER A 141 -36.97 5.24 31.67
N PRO A 142 -36.15 5.14 32.72
CA PRO A 142 -35.78 6.32 33.50
C PRO A 142 -35.31 7.42 32.55
N LYS A 143 -35.83 8.65 32.68
CA LYS A 143 -35.41 9.77 31.82
C LYS A 143 -33.95 10.12 32.11
N TRP A 144 -33.01 9.47 31.42
CA TRP A 144 -31.58 9.74 31.53
C TRP A 144 -31.26 11.18 31.11
N ASN A 145 -30.29 11.82 31.76
CA ASN A 145 -29.97 13.21 31.45
C ASN A 145 -29.10 13.31 30.19
N ARG A 146 -29.75 13.32 29.02
CA ARG A 146 -29.10 13.37 27.71
C ARG A 146 -28.21 14.60 27.50
N SER A 147 -28.51 15.72 28.16
CA SER A 147 -27.75 16.98 28.01
C SER A 147 -26.30 16.89 28.49
N ARG A 148 -25.98 15.88 29.32
CA ARG A 148 -24.64 15.67 29.88
C ARG A 148 -23.84 14.59 29.16
N LEU A 149 -24.45 13.89 28.19
CA LEU A 149 -23.74 12.87 27.42
C LEU A 149 -22.80 13.51 26.41
N PRO A 150 -21.57 13.00 26.26
CA PRO A 150 -20.65 13.50 25.25
C PRO A 150 -21.21 13.25 23.84
N SER A 151 -20.95 14.18 22.92
CA SER A 151 -21.29 13.97 21.51
C SER A 151 -20.55 12.75 20.97
N LYS A 152 -21.17 11.97 20.08
CA LYS A 152 -20.52 10.78 19.47
C LYS A 152 -19.18 11.11 18.77
N ARG A 153 -19.00 12.34 18.25
CA ARG A 153 -17.72 12.84 17.72
C ARG A 153 -16.68 13.05 18.83
N SER A 154 -17.08 13.62 19.96
CA SER A 154 -16.23 13.79 21.14
C SER A 154 -15.84 12.43 21.73
N SER A 155 -16.79 11.50 21.82
CA SER A 155 -16.55 10.11 22.26
C SER A 155 -15.57 9.39 21.32
N SER A 156 -15.70 9.55 20.01
CA SER A 156 -14.75 9.02 19.03
C SER A 156 -13.34 9.59 19.24
N ALA A 157 -13.20 10.91 19.38
CA ALA A 157 -11.92 11.56 19.62
C ALA A 157 -11.26 11.08 20.92
N ALA A 158 -12.04 10.92 21.99
CA ALA A 158 -11.58 10.37 23.26
C ALA A 158 -11.11 8.91 23.12
N VAL A 159 -11.84 8.07 22.38
CA VAL A 159 -11.42 6.67 22.10
C VAL A 159 -10.11 6.62 21.31
N VAL A 160 -9.93 7.49 20.31
CA VAL A 160 -8.68 7.59 19.55
C VAL A 160 -7.52 8.04 20.44
N ALA A 161 -7.74 9.04 21.31
CA ALA A 161 -6.74 9.52 22.26
C ALA A 161 -6.34 8.44 23.27
N MET A 162 -7.29 7.66 23.79
CA MET A 162 -7.00 6.50 24.65
C MET A 162 -6.17 5.44 23.92
N GLY A 163 -6.44 5.22 22.63
CA GLY A 163 -5.59 4.37 21.78
C GLY A 163 -4.13 4.82 21.77
N VAL A 164 -3.89 6.13 21.62
CA VAL A 164 -2.54 6.72 21.71
C VAL A 164 -1.94 6.50 23.08
N LEU A 165 -2.69 6.67 24.16
CA LEU A 165 -2.22 6.40 25.52
C LEU A 165 -1.79 4.94 25.72
N TRP A 166 -2.53 3.97 25.18
CA TRP A 166 -2.10 2.57 25.18
C TRP A 166 -0.80 2.36 24.40
N ALA A 167 -0.64 2.96 23.23
CA ALA A 167 0.59 2.82 22.47
C ALA A 167 1.81 3.45 23.18
N VAL A 168 1.62 4.60 23.82
CA VAL A 168 2.65 5.26 24.65
C VAL A 168 3.02 4.38 25.84
N MET A 169 2.03 3.83 26.54
CA MET A 169 2.27 2.91 27.66
C MET A 169 2.97 1.63 27.20
N GLY A 170 2.55 1.03 26.08
CA GLY A 170 3.21 -0.14 25.50
C GLY A 170 4.66 0.16 25.10
N GLY A 171 4.93 1.33 24.51
CA GLY A 171 6.29 1.78 24.23
C GLY A 171 7.13 2.00 25.49
N ALA A 172 6.56 2.62 26.53
CA ALA A 172 7.22 2.82 27.81
C ALA A 172 7.57 1.49 28.50
N LEU A 173 6.68 0.49 28.44
CA LEU A 173 6.95 -0.86 28.93
C LEU A 173 8.11 -1.52 28.18
N LEU A 174 8.24 -1.29 26.87
CA LEU A 174 9.39 -1.79 26.09
C LEU A 174 10.70 -1.13 26.48
N LEU A 175 10.68 0.15 26.79
CA LEU A 175 11.88 0.87 27.23
C LEU A 175 12.27 0.49 28.66
N ALA A 176 11.27 0.21 29.51
CA ALA A 176 11.49 -0.22 30.89
C ALA A 176 12.23 -1.57 30.96
N THR A 177 12.14 -2.44 29.94
CA THR A 177 12.81 -3.75 29.94
C THR A 177 14.33 -3.67 29.98
N GLU A 178 14.93 -2.54 29.58
CA GLU A 178 16.38 -2.28 29.70
C GLU A 178 16.85 -2.28 31.16
N TYR A 179 15.98 -1.86 32.08
CA TYR A 179 16.30 -1.70 33.49
C TYR A 179 15.91 -2.90 34.35
N LEU A 180 15.17 -3.87 33.78
CA LEU A 180 14.76 -5.08 34.49
C LEU A 180 15.91 -6.09 34.49
N ALA A 181 16.29 -6.60 35.66
CA ALA A 181 17.37 -7.59 35.77
C ALA A 181 16.93 -9.01 35.35
N GLU A 182 15.68 -9.38 35.65
CA GLU A 182 15.15 -10.74 35.48
C GLU A 182 14.56 -10.99 34.09
N GLN A 183 14.91 -12.14 33.50
CA GLN A 183 14.45 -12.54 32.17
C GLN A 183 12.93 -12.71 32.10
N SER A 184 12.35 -13.40 33.09
CA SER A 184 10.90 -13.65 33.20
C SER A 184 10.09 -12.35 33.30
N THR A 185 10.67 -11.32 33.92
CA THR A 185 10.02 -10.01 34.07
C THR A 185 10.06 -9.24 32.74
N ARG A 186 11.16 -9.33 31.98
CA ARG A 186 11.25 -8.74 30.63
C ARG A 186 10.24 -9.36 29.67
N GLU A 187 10.11 -10.69 29.66
CA GLU A 187 9.14 -11.42 28.83
C GLU A 187 7.70 -10.94 29.09
N MET A 188 7.33 -10.80 30.37
CA MET A 188 6.01 -10.27 30.75
C MET A 188 5.78 -8.83 30.26
N TYR A 189 6.79 -7.96 30.32
CA TYR A 189 6.66 -6.58 29.84
C TYR A 189 6.50 -6.51 28.31
N TYR A 190 7.15 -7.39 27.55
CA TYR A 190 6.92 -7.51 26.11
C TYR A 190 5.49 -7.97 25.80
N ILE A 191 4.97 -8.95 26.55
CA ILE A 191 3.59 -9.44 26.40
C ILE A 191 2.59 -8.31 26.71
N LEU A 192 2.78 -7.60 27.83
CA LEU A 192 1.94 -6.46 28.22
C LEU A 192 1.98 -5.33 27.18
N SER A 193 3.14 -5.07 26.58
CA SER A 193 3.28 -4.11 25.47
C SER A 193 2.46 -4.53 24.24
N GLY A 194 2.51 -5.82 23.86
CA GLY A 194 1.69 -6.36 22.79
C GLY A 194 0.18 -6.26 23.05
N ILE A 195 -0.25 -6.48 24.28
CA ILE A 195 -1.64 -6.31 24.70
C ILE A 195 -2.08 -4.84 24.56
N CYS A 196 -1.22 -3.88 24.94
CA CYS A 196 -1.48 -2.45 24.75
C CYS A 196 -1.68 -2.10 23.27
N LEU A 197 -0.81 -2.61 22.40
CA LEU A 197 -0.91 -2.40 20.95
C LEU A 197 -2.22 -2.95 20.39
N LEU A 198 -2.55 -4.20 20.73
CA LEU A 198 -3.74 -4.88 20.20
C LEU A 198 -5.03 -4.16 20.60
N ILE A 199 -5.15 -3.81 21.88
CA ILE A 199 -6.34 -3.12 22.40
C ILE A 199 -6.40 -1.68 21.87
N GLY A 200 -5.28 -0.96 21.82
CA GLY A 200 -5.22 0.39 21.26
C GLY A 200 -5.69 0.43 19.80
N ALA A 201 -5.08 -0.38 18.94
CA ALA A 201 -5.35 -0.39 17.50
C ALA A 201 -6.79 -0.83 17.17
N THR A 202 -7.25 -1.94 17.76
CA THR A 202 -8.58 -2.50 17.49
C THR A 202 -9.70 -1.57 17.95
N THR A 203 -9.53 -0.92 19.10
CA THR A 203 -10.55 0.00 19.62
C THR A 203 -10.54 1.35 18.92
N THR A 204 -9.38 1.82 18.48
CA THR A 204 -9.24 3.05 17.69
C THR A 204 -9.91 2.91 16.33
N HIS A 205 -9.60 1.84 15.61
CA HIS A 205 -10.22 1.57 14.33
C HIS A 205 -11.70 1.19 14.48
N GLY A 206 -12.00 0.18 15.30
CA GLY A 206 -13.34 -0.36 15.45
C GLY A 206 -14.30 0.61 16.12
N LEU A 207 -14.10 0.87 17.41
CA LEU A 207 -15.02 1.68 18.21
C LEU A 207 -14.92 3.18 17.84
N GLY A 208 -13.71 3.70 17.66
CA GLY A 208 -13.49 5.10 17.30
C GLY A 208 -14.15 5.46 15.96
N GLY A 209 -14.04 4.58 14.97
CA GLY A 209 -14.72 4.75 13.69
C GLY A 209 -16.23 4.59 13.78
N LYS A 210 -16.72 3.58 14.52
CA LYS A 210 -18.15 3.35 14.74
C LYS A 210 -18.84 4.56 15.35
N LEU A 211 -18.29 5.08 16.45
CA LEU A 211 -18.82 6.27 17.12
C LEU A 211 -18.86 7.50 16.20
N ARG A 212 -17.87 7.64 15.32
CA ARG A 212 -17.78 8.81 14.44
C ARG A 212 -18.77 8.77 13.27
N HIS A 213 -18.99 7.59 12.69
CA HIS A 213 -19.59 7.46 11.35
C HIS A 213 -20.92 6.70 11.29
N ASP A 214 -21.34 5.97 12.33
CA ASP A 214 -22.63 5.26 12.32
C ASP A 214 -23.87 6.18 12.48
N THR A 215 -23.68 7.50 12.67
CA THR A 215 -24.76 8.46 12.97
C THR A 215 -25.47 9.04 11.75
N ALA A 216 -24.99 8.82 10.54
CA ALA A 216 -25.65 9.36 9.35
C ALA A 216 -27.02 8.73 9.06
N ARG A 217 -27.44 7.74 9.86
CA ARG A 217 -28.77 7.12 9.83
C ARG A 217 -29.83 7.85 10.69
N GLU A 218 -29.42 8.63 11.69
CA GLU A 218 -30.32 9.36 12.60
C GLU A 218 -30.87 10.66 11.98
N ALA A 219 -30.29 11.14 10.87
CA ALA A 219 -30.69 12.36 10.16
C ALA A 219 -31.59 12.13 8.93
N GLY A 220 -32.25 10.96 8.82
CA GLY A 220 -33.23 10.68 7.77
C GLY A 220 -32.69 10.31 6.38
N ALA A 221 -31.38 10.02 6.25
CA ALA A 221 -30.81 9.55 4.99
C ALA A 221 -30.98 8.02 4.86
N GLU A 222 -31.85 7.57 3.95
CA GLU A 222 -32.18 6.15 3.72
C GLU A 222 -30.98 5.27 3.26
N SER A 223 -29.83 5.85 2.92
CA SER A 223 -28.68 5.13 2.36
C SER A 223 -27.31 5.64 2.83
N ALA A 224 -27.17 6.02 4.10
CA ALA A 224 -25.86 6.33 4.66
C ALA A 224 -25.00 5.07 4.86
N PRO A 225 -23.74 5.01 4.37
CA PRO A 225 -22.86 3.85 4.57
C PRO A 225 -22.45 3.70 6.03
N SER A 226 -22.77 2.54 6.63
CA SER A 226 -22.40 2.18 8.01
C SER A 226 -20.91 1.83 8.13
N TRP A 227 -20.26 2.22 9.22
CA TRP A 227 -18.89 1.83 9.51
C TRP A 227 -18.80 0.31 9.71
N GLN A 228 -17.84 -0.34 9.06
CA GLN A 228 -17.56 -1.77 9.25
C GLN A 228 -16.14 -1.95 9.77
N PHE A 229 -15.95 -2.86 10.72
CA PHE A 229 -14.61 -3.18 11.23
C PHE A 229 -13.69 -3.73 10.13
N PHE A 230 -14.24 -4.52 9.21
CA PHE A 230 -13.50 -5.00 8.04
C PHE A 230 -14.07 -4.34 6.78
N GLN A 231 -13.33 -3.39 6.22
CA GLN A 231 -13.78 -2.58 5.08
C GLN A 231 -12.66 -2.30 4.06
N PRO A 232 -12.08 -3.34 3.44
CA PRO A 232 -10.99 -3.18 2.49
C PRO A 232 -11.42 -2.32 1.29
N PHE A 233 -10.56 -1.38 0.89
CA PHE A 233 -10.76 -0.49 -0.27
C PHE A 233 -12.01 0.40 -0.23
N ARG A 234 -12.68 0.54 0.92
CA ARG A 234 -13.84 1.43 1.15
C ARG A 234 -13.41 2.61 2.02
N GLY A 235 -14.07 3.77 1.92
CA GLY A 235 -13.78 4.94 2.77
C GLY A 235 -12.96 6.07 2.13
N GLY A 236 -12.66 6.00 0.83
CA GLY A 236 -11.87 7.01 0.11
C GLY A 236 -10.35 6.74 0.09
N THR A 237 -9.62 7.34 -0.84
CA THR A 237 -8.19 7.03 -1.08
C THR A 237 -7.31 7.30 0.13
N TRP A 238 -7.51 8.43 0.81
CA TRP A 238 -6.73 8.80 2.01
C TRP A 238 -6.98 7.86 3.18
N PHE A 239 -8.24 7.47 3.40
CA PHE A 239 -8.59 6.46 4.39
C PHE A 239 -7.94 5.11 4.08
N VAL A 240 -8.06 4.63 2.84
CA VAL A 240 -7.49 3.33 2.45
C VAL A 240 -5.96 3.34 2.57
N ALA A 241 -5.29 4.42 2.16
CA ALA A 241 -3.85 4.56 2.27
C ALA A 241 -3.36 4.61 3.73
N THR A 242 -4.03 5.40 4.58
CA THR A 242 -3.70 5.47 6.01
C THR A 242 -4.04 4.17 6.74
N GLN A 243 -5.14 3.49 6.40
CA GLN A 243 -5.44 2.15 6.91
C GLN A 243 -4.37 1.14 6.53
N ALA A 244 -3.96 1.10 5.25
CA ALA A 244 -2.90 0.20 4.80
C ALA A 244 -1.58 0.47 5.55
N LEU A 245 -1.15 1.73 5.64
CA LEU A 245 0.05 2.12 6.37
C LEU A 245 -0.05 1.78 7.86
N GLY A 246 -1.18 2.10 8.50
CA GLY A 246 -1.42 1.85 9.92
C GLY A 246 -1.36 0.36 10.26
N TRP A 247 -2.00 -0.50 9.47
CA TRP A 247 -1.98 -1.95 9.68
C TRP A 247 -0.64 -2.60 9.33
N VAL A 248 0.12 -2.05 8.37
CA VAL A 248 1.50 -2.48 8.11
C VAL A 248 2.39 -2.17 9.31
N LEU A 249 2.34 -0.94 9.84
CA LEU A 249 3.11 -0.55 11.02
C LEU A 249 2.71 -1.35 12.26
N PHE A 250 1.42 -1.64 12.43
CA PHE A 250 0.91 -2.53 13.47
C PHE A 250 1.52 -3.93 13.35
N SER A 251 1.49 -4.53 12.15
CA SER A 251 2.05 -5.86 11.91
C SER A 251 3.57 -5.90 12.13
N LEU A 252 4.31 -4.88 11.68
CA LEU A 252 5.74 -4.75 11.94
C LEU A 252 6.04 -4.65 13.44
N SER A 253 5.19 -3.96 14.20
CA SER A 253 5.32 -3.84 15.65
C SER A 253 5.10 -5.19 16.34
N ILE A 254 4.07 -5.96 15.96
CA ILE A 254 3.84 -7.32 16.48
C ILE A 254 5.00 -8.24 16.13
N MET A 255 5.50 -8.20 14.89
CA MET A 255 6.66 -8.99 14.48
C MET A 255 7.91 -8.64 15.29
N GLY A 256 8.16 -7.34 15.50
CA GLY A 256 9.28 -6.88 16.33
C GLY A 256 9.14 -7.29 17.79
N LEU A 257 7.93 -7.29 18.35
CA LEU A 257 7.66 -7.81 19.70
C LEU A 257 7.94 -9.31 19.81
N ILE A 258 7.44 -10.11 18.87
CA ILE A 258 7.70 -11.56 18.83
C ILE A 258 9.20 -11.82 18.71
N TRP A 259 9.89 -11.05 17.88
CA TRP A 259 11.34 -11.14 17.74
C TRP A 259 12.05 -10.80 19.05
N LEU A 260 11.70 -9.70 19.71
CA LEU A 260 12.26 -9.32 21.01
C LEU A 260 12.05 -10.40 22.08
N ILE A 261 10.85 -10.99 22.14
CA ILE A 261 10.54 -12.12 23.04
C ILE A 261 11.44 -13.32 22.71
N SER A 262 11.60 -13.66 21.44
CA SER A 262 12.47 -14.77 21.03
C SER A 262 13.95 -14.53 21.36
N GLN A 263 14.45 -13.30 21.23
CA GLN A 263 15.84 -12.98 21.56
C GLN A 263 16.09 -13.09 23.07
N VAL A 264 15.13 -12.64 23.87
CA VAL A 264 15.19 -12.81 25.33
C VAL A 264 15.15 -14.28 25.72
N ALA A 265 14.26 -15.08 25.12
CA ALA A 265 14.16 -16.52 25.40
C ALA A 265 15.47 -17.29 25.10
N VAL A 266 16.21 -16.87 24.07
CA VAL A 266 17.49 -17.48 23.67
C VAL A 266 18.70 -16.89 24.44
N GLY A 267 18.48 -15.89 25.30
CA GLY A 267 19.54 -15.26 26.10
C GLY A 267 20.46 -14.33 25.30
N VAL A 268 20.04 -13.87 24.13
CA VAL A 268 20.85 -13.01 23.24
C VAL A 268 20.52 -11.54 23.48
N ALA A 269 21.53 -10.75 23.87
CA ALA A 269 21.35 -9.35 24.27
C ALA A 269 21.77 -8.31 23.20
N TYR A 270 22.09 -8.74 21.97
CA TYR A 270 22.63 -7.81 20.97
C TYR A 270 21.57 -6.82 20.47
N CYS A 271 21.85 -5.52 20.60
CA CYS A 271 21.02 -4.44 20.05
C CYS A 271 19.55 -4.39 20.51
N MET A 272 19.18 -5.06 21.61
CA MET A 272 17.80 -5.08 22.12
C MET A 272 17.20 -3.68 22.33
N ARG A 273 18.03 -2.71 22.73
CA ARG A 273 17.61 -1.32 22.91
C ARG A 273 17.14 -0.65 21.62
N CYS A 274 17.90 -0.73 20.53
CA CYS A 274 17.49 -0.06 19.29
C CYS A 274 16.24 -0.70 18.69
N TRP A 275 16.07 -2.01 18.89
CA TRP A 275 14.86 -2.72 18.49
C TRP A 275 13.65 -2.35 19.37
N ALA A 276 13.81 -2.25 20.68
CA ALA A 276 12.74 -1.77 21.57
C ALA A 276 12.29 -0.35 21.20
N TRP A 277 13.23 0.55 20.89
CA TRP A 277 12.92 1.89 20.37
C TRP A 277 12.21 1.86 19.02
N ALA A 278 12.69 1.06 18.07
CA ALA A 278 12.10 0.95 16.74
C ALA A 278 10.67 0.39 16.81
N VAL A 279 10.46 -0.65 17.62
CA VAL A 279 9.14 -1.25 17.85
C VAL A 279 8.22 -0.27 18.56
N GLY A 280 8.65 0.39 19.64
CA GLY A 280 7.86 1.41 20.33
C GLY A 280 7.47 2.58 19.43
N ALA A 281 8.39 3.06 18.59
CA ALA A 281 8.12 4.11 17.61
C ALA A 281 7.13 3.65 16.53
N ALA A 282 7.27 2.41 16.03
CA ALA A 282 6.34 1.83 15.08
C ALA A 282 4.93 1.66 15.67
N MET A 283 4.83 1.25 16.94
CA MET A 283 3.57 1.13 17.68
C MET A 283 2.85 2.47 17.80
N PHE A 284 3.57 3.50 18.25
CA PHE A 284 3.04 4.85 18.37
C PHE A 284 2.61 5.42 17.02
N THR A 285 3.42 5.22 15.98
CA THR A 285 3.12 5.70 14.63
C THR A 285 1.92 4.96 14.02
N ALA A 286 1.84 3.64 14.18
CA ALA A 286 0.67 2.84 13.76
C ALA A 286 -0.61 3.41 14.37
N GLN A 287 -0.56 3.74 15.66
CA GLN A 287 -1.68 4.24 16.41
C GLN A 287 -2.12 5.66 15.97
N LEU A 288 -1.18 6.56 15.70
CA LEU A 288 -1.48 7.87 15.13
C LEU A 288 -2.09 7.76 13.74
N VAL A 289 -1.53 6.90 12.89
CA VAL A 289 -1.99 6.70 11.51
C VAL A 289 -3.39 6.07 11.49
N LEU A 290 -3.66 5.07 12.35
CA LEU A 290 -5.00 4.49 12.50
C LEU A 290 -5.99 5.52 13.06
N GLY A 291 -5.60 6.35 14.04
CA GLY A 291 -6.44 7.43 14.55
C GLY A 291 -6.76 8.49 13.48
N MET A 292 -5.76 8.91 12.71
CA MET A 292 -5.93 9.84 11.59
C MET A 292 -6.83 9.25 10.51
N SER A 293 -6.71 7.96 10.22
CA SER A 293 -7.54 7.29 9.21
C SER A 293 -9.03 7.46 9.52
N VAL A 294 -9.45 7.32 10.78
CA VAL A 294 -10.84 7.53 11.22
C VAL A 294 -11.35 8.93 10.88
N LEU A 295 -10.48 9.94 10.88
CA LEU A 295 -10.83 11.32 10.50
C LEU A 295 -10.99 11.49 8.98
N THR A 296 -10.29 10.68 8.20
CA THR A 296 -10.26 10.76 6.73
C THR A 296 -11.27 9.87 6.02
N PHE A 297 -12.05 9.08 6.77
CA PHE A 297 -13.08 8.23 6.20
C PHE A 297 -14.16 9.05 5.50
N ASN A 298 -14.34 8.76 4.22
CA ASN A 298 -15.38 9.32 3.39
C ASN A 298 -16.25 8.18 2.87
N ALA A 299 -17.51 8.18 3.30
CA ALA A 299 -18.50 7.17 2.96
C ALA A 299 -18.84 7.14 1.46
N ARG A 300 -18.48 8.20 0.71
CA ARG A 300 -18.64 8.21 -0.75
C ARG A 300 -17.80 7.06 -1.35
N PRO A 301 -18.39 6.14 -2.14
CA PRO A 301 -17.61 5.18 -2.89
C PRO A 301 -16.55 5.95 -3.65
N LEU A 302 -15.30 5.49 -3.59
CA LEU A 302 -14.11 6.11 -4.19
C LEU A 302 -14.55 6.84 -5.45
N SER A 303 -14.68 8.17 -5.35
CA SER A 303 -15.43 8.92 -6.35
C SER A 303 -14.89 8.51 -7.69
N ARG A 304 -15.77 7.98 -8.53
CA ARG A 304 -15.55 7.71 -9.94
C ARG A 304 -15.39 9.07 -10.64
N LYS A 305 -14.39 9.85 -10.23
CA LYS A 305 -13.67 10.83 -11.04
C LYS A 305 -12.47 10.14 -11.69
N VAL A 306 -12.63 8.87 -12.05
CA VAL A 306 -12.07 8.40 -13.31
C VAL A 306 -13.21 8.60 -14.30
N LEU A 307 -13.11 9.67 -15.08
CA LEU A 307 -13.68 9.68 -16.42
C LEU A 307 -13.09 8.48 -17.15
N SER A 308 -13.80 7.37 -17.11
CA SER A 308 -13.70 6.34 -18.13
C SER A 308 -15.09 5.78 -18.28
N VAL A 309 -15.82 6.42 -19.19
CA VAL A 309 -16.90 5.84 -19.98
C VAL A 309 -16.61 4.34 -20.15
N VAL A 310 -17.50 3.51 -19.62
CA VAL A 310 -17.56 2.10 -19.99
C VAL A 310 -18.00 2.10 -21.44
N GLY A 311 -17.03 2.05 -22.36
CA GLY A 311 -17.29 1.63 -23.73
C GLY A 311 -17.84 0.20 -23.71
N PRO A 312 -18.57 -0.23 -24.75
CA PRO A 312 -19.21 -1.54 -24.78
C PRO A 312 -18.15 -2.61 -24.55
N VAL A 313 -18.23 -3.26 -23.39
CA VAL A 313 -17.41 -4.43 -23.06
C VAL A 313 -17.91 -5.54 -23.97
N LYS A 314 -17.18 -5.83 -25.04
CA LYS A 314 -17.33 -7.11 -25.75
C LYS A 314 -17.22 -8.21 -24.68
N PRO A 315 -18.11 -9.21 -24.67
CA PRO A 315 -18.06 -10.25 -23.64
C PRO A 315 -16.66 -10.87 -23.64
N ILE A 316 -15.95 -10.73 -22.51
CA ILE A 316 -14.63 -11.33 -22.32
C ILE A 316 -14.80 -12.83 -22.57
N ARG A 317 -14.12 -13.35 -23.60
CA ARG A 317 -14.02 -14.78 -23.84
C ARG A 317 -13.55 -15.42 -22.52
N ARG A 318 -14.26 -16.43 -22.00
CA ARG A 318 -13.86 -17.11 -20.76
C ARG A 318 -12.52 -17.83 -20.98
N VAL A 319 -11.42 -17.14 -20.78
CA VAL A 319 -10.08 -17.72 -20.73
C VAL A 319 -9.79 -18.26 -19.32
N PRO A 320 -9.07 -19.39 -19.20
CA PRO A 320 -8.62 -19.90 -17.90
C PRO A 320 -7.92 -18.81 -17.08
N TRP A 321 -8.11 -18.84 -15.75
CA TRP A 321 -7.53 -17.81 -14.87
C TRP A 321 -5.99 -17.72 -15.02
N LEU A 322 -5.31 -18.86 -15.19
CA LEU A 322 -3.85 -18.89 -15.39
C LEU A 322 -3.44 -18.15 -16.65
N THR A 323 -4.13 -18.36 -17.77
CA THR A 323 -3.78 -17.73 -19.05
C THR A 323 -4.17 -16.26 -19.09
N ALA A 324 -5.15 -15.84 -18.28
CA ALA A 324 -5.53 -14.44 -18.13
C ALA A 324 -4.60 -13.68 -17.17
N TRP A 325 -4.13 -14.29 -16.08
CA TRP A 325 -3.39 -13.58 -15.02
C TRP A 325 -1.87 -13.72 -15.12
N LEU A 326 -1.37 -14.91 -15.47
CA LEU A 326 0.05 -15.24 -15.31
C LEU A 326 0.98 -14.37 -16.17
N PRO A 327 0.72 -14.10 -17.46
CA PRO A 327 1.59 -13.25 -18.26
C PRO A 327 1.82 -11.86 -17.65
N ILE A 328 0.77 -11.18 -17.20
CA ILE A 328 0.91 -9.86 -16.58
C ILE A 328 1.60 -9.95 -15.22
N LEU A 329 1.24 -10.92 -14.38
CA LEU A 329 1.90 -11.10 -13.08
C LEU A 329 3.40 -11.36 -13.26
N MET A 330 3.81 -12.14 -14.25
CA MET A 330 5.23 -12.40 -14.54
C MET A 330 6.03 -11.12 -14.77
N PHE A 331 5.47 -10.04 -15.33
CA PHE A 331 6.23 -8.80 -15.51
C PHE A 331 6.09 -7.80 -14.34
N TYR A 332 5.04 -7.91 -13.53
CA TYR A 332 4.75 -6.96 -12.44
C TYR A 332 5.20 -7.44 -11.05
N THR A 333 5.12 -8.74 -10.75
CA THR A 333 5.37 -9.26 -9.39
C THR A 333 6.83 -9.58 -9.03
N PRO A 334 7.77 -9.90 -9.95
CA PRO A 334 9.09 -10.39 -9.54
C PRO A 334 9.88 -9.42 -8.67
N ILE A 335 9.75 -8.10 -8.90
CA ILE A 335 10.39 -7.09 -8.07
C ILE A 335 9.86 -7.13 -6.63
N HIS A 336 8.55 -7.33 -6.47
CA HIS A 336 7.92 -7.43 -5.16
C HIS A 336 8.33 -8.73 -4.46
N CYS A 337 8.38 -9.85 -5.18
CA CYS A 337 8.87 -11.11 -4.64
C CYS A 337 10.35 -11.00 -4.20
N PHE A 338 11.21 -10.39 -5.02
CA PHE A 338 12.62 -10.18 -4.68
C PHE A 338 12.78 -9.31 -3.44
N VAL A 339 12.12 -8.14 -3.39
CA VAL A 339 12.18 -7.23 -2.23
C VAL A 339 11.60 -7.89 -0.98
N PHE A 340 10.51 -8.65 -1.10
CA PHE A 340 9.93 -9.40 0.01
C PHE A 340 10.90 -10.44 0.56
N VAL A 341 11.50 -11.27 -0.29
CA VAL A 341 12.46 -12.30 0.12
C VAL A 341 13.71 -11.65 0.72
N LEU A 342 14.24 -10.59 0.10
CA LEU A 342 15.36 -9.81 0.63
C LEU A 342 15.07 -9.32 2.04
N THR A 343 13.94 -8.65 2.23
CA THR A 343 13.52 -8.12 3.54
C THR A 343 13.36 -9.24 4.56
N LEU A 344 12.70 -10.34 4.17
CA LEU A 344 12.47 -11.49 5.03
C LEU A 344 13.79 -12.14 5.47
N THR A 345 14.79 -12.24 4.61
CA THR A 345 16.12 -12.77 4.99
C THR A 345 16.76 -11.94 6.10
N PHE A 346 16.71 -10.61 6.01
CA PHE A 346 17.25 -9.72 7.04
C PHE A 346 16.42 -9.72 8.33
N MET A 347 15.16 -10.14 8.27
CA MET A 347 14.30 -10.33 9.45
C MET A 347 14.58 -11.66 10.16
N VAL A 348 14.90 -12.71 9.40
CA VAL A 348 15.03 -14.09 9.93
C VAL A 348 16.48 -14.43 10.30
N MET A 349 17.48 -13.79 9.70
CA MET A 349 18.90 -14.09 9.89
C MET A 349 19.66 -12.90 10.49
N PRO A 350 20.77 -13.13 11.22
CA PRO A 350 21.64 -12.04 11.65
C PRO A 350 22.19 -11.26 10.43
N PRO A 351 22.37 -9.93 10.50
CA PRO A 351 22.70 -9.10 9.34
C PRO A 351 23.97 -9.51 8.59
N ASN A 352 25.00 -9.95 9.29
CA ASN A 352 26.24 -10.46 8.68
C ASN A 352 26.01 -11.75 7.87
N PHE A 353 25.20 -12.68 8.38
CA PHE A 353 24.80 -13.88 7.65
C PHE A 353 23.88 -13.56 6.47
N ALA A 354 22.91 -12.65 6.65
CA ALA A 354 22.03 -12.21 5.56
C ALA A 354 22.83 -11.56 4.42
N VAL A 355 23.79 -10.68 4.74
CA VAL A 355 24.69 -10.08 3.75
C VAL A 355 25.54 -11.14 3.07
N ALA A 356 26.17 -12.04 3.82
CA ALA A 356 27.00 -13.11 3.24
C ALA A 356 26.18 -14.05 2.34
N PHE A 357 24.96 -14.40 2.75
CA PHE A 357 24.01 -15.17 1.95
C PHE A 357 23.68 -14.46 0.65
N TRP A 358 23.25 -13.20 0.70
CA TRP A 358 22.89 -12.44 -0.50
C TRP A 358 24.09 -12.22 -1.42
N VAL A 359 25.24 -11.80 -0.89
CA VAL A 359 26.45 -11.60 -1.70
C VAL A 359 26.89 -12.92 -2.34
N GLY A 360 26.98 -14.00 -1.56
CA GLY A 360 27.38 -15.32 -2.07
C GLY A 360 26.39 -15.88 -3.10
N SER A 361 25.08 -15.82 -2.81
CA SER A 361 24.03 -16.28 -3.73
C SER A 361 23.96 -15.44 -4.99
N LEU A 362 24.09 -14.11 -4.92
CA LEU A 362 24.09 -13.25 -6.10
C LEU A 362 25.35 -13.44 -6.93
N ILE A 363 26.54 -13.55 -6.32
CA ILE A 363 27.79 -13.85 -7.04
C ILE A 363 27.64 -15.18 -7.78
N MET A 364 27.18 -16.24 -7.11
CA MET A 364 26.96 -17.54 -7.73
C MET A 364 25.93 -17.43 -8.87
N TYR A 365 24.77 -16.83 -8.59
CA TYR A 365 23.69 -16.64 -9.55
C TYR A 365 24.19 -15.89 -10.79
N TYR A 366 24.82 -14.71 -10.65
CA TYR A 366 25.30 -13.91 -11.78
C TYR A 366 26.46 -14.59 -12.52
N SER A 367 27.36 -15.30 -11.83
CA SER A 367 28.45 -16.05 -12.49
C SER A 367 27.90 -17.13 -13.42
N LEU A 368 26.84 -17.83 -13.01
CA LEU A 368 26.20 -18.88 -13.80
C LEU A 368 25.34 -18.35 -14.96
N THR A 369 24.90 -17.10 -14.90
CA THR A 369 23.85 -16.58 -15.77
C THR A 369 24.23 -15.34 -16.58
N SER A 370 25.44 -14.79 -16.40
CA SER A 370 25.89 -13.55 -17.08
C SER A 370 26.99 -13.77 -18.10
N GLY A 371 27.44 -15.01 -18.31
CA GLY A 371 28.44 -15.34 -19.32
C GLY A 371 28.00 -14.90 -20.73
N MET A 372 28.95 -14.35 -21.49
CA MET A 372 28.75 -13.84 -22.87
C MET A 372 27.72 -12.70 -22.98
N GLU A 373 27.60 -11.89 -21.93
CA GLU A 373 26.80 -10.65 -21.91
C GLU A 373 25.38 -10.85 -22.49
N PRO A 374 24.52 -11.68 -21.86
CA PRO A 374 23.25 -12.11 -22.46
C PRO A 374 22.26 -10.97 -22.70
N HIS A 375 22.40 -9.86 -21.97
CA HIS A 375 21.62 -8.64 -22.15
C HIS A 375 21.99 -7.88 -23.44
N HIS A 376 23.17 -8.13 -24.02
CA HIS A 376 23.60 -7.62 -25.32
C HIS A 376 23.33 -8.63 -26.45
N THR A 377 23.64 -9.91 -26.22
CA THR A 377 23.61 -10.95 -27.28
C THR A 377 22.26 -11.66 -27.40
N GLY A 378 21.39 -11.57 -26.40
CA GLY A 378 20.16 -12.35 -26.34
C GLY A 378 20.38 -13.85 -26.11
N ARG A 379 21.58 -14.28 -25.69
CA ARG A 379 21.93 -15.70 -25.46
C ARG A 379 20.96 -16.43 -24.53
N ARG A 380 20.37 -15.72 -23.58
CA ARG A 380 19.40 -16.28 -22.63
C ARG A 380 17.96 -16.18 -23.08
N GLN A 381 17.72 -15.90 -24.36
CA GLN A 381 16.39 -16.03 -24.94
C GLN A 381 15.89 -17.47 -24.81
N TRP A 382 14.66 -17.65 -24.34
CA TRP A 382 14.06 -18.96 -24.17
C TRP A 382 12.88 -19.13 -25.15
N PRO A 383 13.05 -19.92 -26.23
CA PRO A 383 12.02 -20.06 -27.27
C PRO A 383 10.67 -20.56 -26.75
N ALA A 384 10.66 -21.49 -25.79
CA ALA A 384 9.41 -22.01 -25.22
C ALA A 384 8.67 -20.94 -24.41
N CYS A 385 9.39 -20.14 -23.61
CA CYS A 385 8.80 -19.00 -22.89
C CYS A 385 8.21 -17.97 -23.85
N ARG A 386 8.93 -17.62 -24.92
CA ARG A 386 8.42 -16.71 -25.96
C ARG A 386 7.17 -17.25 -26.64
N LYS A 387 7.19 -18.52 -27.06
CA LYS A 387 6.03 -19.18 -27.68
C LYS A 387 4.82 -19.18 -26.75
N TRP A 388 5.04 -19.46 -25.47
CA TRP A 388 3.99 -19.42 -24.46
C TRP A 388 3.44 -18.01 -24.25
N LEU A 389 4.30 -16.99 -24.16
CA LEU A 389 3.88 -15.59 -24.08
C LEU A 389 3.04 -15.21 -25.30
N THR A 390 3.52 -15.50 -26.52
CA THR A 390 2.77 -15.21 -27.75
C THR A 390 1.39 -15.86 -27.78
N ALA A 391 1.26 -17.09 -27.27
CA ALA A 391 -0.02 -17.79 -27.24
C ALA A 391 -1.03 -17.21 -26.22
N ASN A 392 -0.58 -16.55 -25.15
CA ASN A 392 -1.43 -16.16 -24.02
C ASN A 392 -1.55 -14.64 -23.82
N LEU A 393 -0.64 -13.84 -24.39
CA LEU A 393 -0.49 -12.44 -24.05
C LEU A 393 -1.67 -11.59 -24.53
N GLN A 394 -2.23 -11.87 -25.71
CA GLN A 394 -3.38 -11.10 -26.21
C GLN A 394 -4.61 -11.28 -25.31
N ASP A 395 -4.99 -12.53 -25.00
CA ASP A 395 -6.13 -12.81 -24.11
C ASP A 395 -5.89 -12.26 -22.69
N SER A 396 -4.65 -12.34 -22.21
CA SER A 396 -4.23 -11.68 -20.96
C SER A 396 -4.46 -10.17 -21.02
N LEU A 397 -3.94 -9.49 -22.04
CA LEU A 397 -4.05 -8.05 -22.15
C LEU A 397 -5.52 -7.61 -22.27
N GLU A 398 -6.34 -8.35 -23.03
CA GLU A 398 -7.79 -8.10 -23.10
C GLU A 398 -8.45 -8.27 -21.73
N SER A 399 -8.10 -9.30 -20.96
CA SER A 399 -8.62 -9.53 -19.60
C SER A 399 -8.21 -8.42 -18.61
N TRP A 400 -6.97 -7.92 -18.71
CA TRP A 400 -6.42 -6.94 -17.79
C TRP A 400 -6.75 -5.49 -18.14
N PHE A 401 -6.77 -5.15 -19.42
CA PHE A 401 -6.98 -3.79 -19.88
C PHE A 401 -8.39 -3.56 -20.43
N GLY A 402 -9.18 -4.62 -20.63
CA GLY A 402 -10.57 -4.58 -21.11
C GLY A 402 -10.68 -4.71 -22.63
N SER A 403 -9.79 -4.05 -23.36
CA SER A 403 -9.68 -4.18 -24.82
C SER A 403 -8.24 -3.97 -25.27
N VAL A 404 -7.88 -4.59 -26.39
CA VAL A 404 -6.60 -4.41 -27.05
C VAL A 404 -6.84 -4.30 -28.55
N GLU A 405 -6.29 -3.27 -29.16
CA GLU A 405 -6.38 -3.01 -30.58
C GLU A 405 -4.96 -2.74 -31.12
N VAL A 406 -4.60 -3.38 -32.23
CA VAL A 406 -3.36 -3.08 -32.95
C VAL A 406 -3.75 -2.66 -34.36
N VAL A 407 -3.45 -1.42 -34.70
CA VAL A 407 -3.76 -0.79 -35.98
C VAL A 407 -2.45 -0.49 -36.70
N ARG A 408 -2.44 -0.78 -37.99
CA ARG A 408 -1.35 -0.42 -38.90
C ARG A 408 -1.89 0.58 -39.92
N GLU A 409 -1.12 1.63 -40.16
CA GLU A 409 -1.34 2.58 -41.26
C GLU A 409 -0.57 2.14 -42.51
N GLY A 410 -1.14 2.48 -43.67
CA GLY A 410 -0.61 2.12 -44.99
C GLY A 410 -1.00 0.72 -45.47
N ASP A 411 -1.16 0.58 -46.78
CA ASP A 411 -1.64 -0.65 -47.42
C ASP A 411 -0.51 -1.56 -47.93
N GLN A 412 0.71 -1.03 -48.05
CA GLN A 412 1.84 -1.80 -48.59
C GLN A 412 2.51 -2.65 -47.51
N PRO A 413 2.75 -3.95 -47.72
CA PRO A 413 3.48 -4.78 -46.75
C PRO A 413 4.92 -4.29 -46.58
N LEU A 414 5.45 -4.36 -45.35
CA LEU A 414 6.87 -4.09 -45.10
C LEU A 414 7.71 -5.26 -45.60
N ASP A 415 8.85 -4.98 -46.25
CA ASP A 415 9.82 -5.99 -46.66
C ASP A 415 10.42 -6.68 -45.42
N PRO A 416 10.27 -8.02 -45.26
CA PRO A 416 10.85 -8.76 -44.15
C PRO A 416 12.38 -8.71 -44.07
N ASN A 417 13.06 -8.40 -45.18
CA ASN A 417 14.53 -8.28 -45.23
C ASN A 417 15.00 -6.84 -44.97
N GLY A 418 14.08 -5.89 -44.85
CA GLY A 418 14.37 -4.49 -44.56
C GLY A 418 14.86 -4.26 -43.12
N LYS A 419 15.50 -3.11 -42.90
CA LYS A 419 15.89 -2.68 -41.56
C LYS A 419 14.90 -1.66 -40.99
N TYR A 420 14.41 -1.90 -39.77
CA TYR A 420 13.38 -1.05 -39.15
C TYR A 420 13.69 -0.70 -37.69
N ILE A 421 13.45 0.56 -37.33
CA ILE A 421 13.47 1.02 -35.95
C ILE A 421 12.06 1.50 -35.61
N PHE A 422 11.36 0.69 -34.82
CA PHE A 422 10.05 1.00 -34.31
C PHE A 422 10.18 1.89 -33.07
N GLY A 423 9.81 3.15 -33.20
CA GLY A 423 9.83 4.08 -32.08
C GLY A 423 8.47 4.11 -31.39
N TYR A 424 8.41 3.60 -30.16
CA TYR A 424 7.24 3.51 -29.30
C TYR A 424 7.03 4.77 -28.44
N GLN A 425 5.84 5.39 -28.50
CA GLN A 425 5.48 6.58 -27.72
C GLN A 425 4.09 6.47 -27.06
N PRO A 426 3.93 7.01 -25.84
CA PRO A 426 4.97 7.57 -24.98
C PRO A 426 5.58 6.45 -24.11
N HIS A 427 6.63 6.77 -23.34
CA HIS A 427 7.17 5.92 -22.30
C HIS A 427 6.20 5.74 -21.12
N GLY A 428 5.43 6.78 -20.79
CA GLY A 428 4.58 6.75 -19.60
C GLY A 428 5.36 6.41 -18.32
N LEU A 429 4.67 5.88 -17.31
CA LEU A 429 5.30 5.43 -16.05
C LEU A 429 6.02 4.08 -16.21
N PHE A 430 5.45 3.17 -17.01
CA PHE A 430 5.95 1.81 -17.20
C PHE A 430 5.55 1.32 -18.61
N PRO A 431 6.41 1.50 -19.65
CA PRO A 431 6.08 1.26 -21.07
C PRO A 431 6.13 -0.22 -21.43
N ILE A 432 5.40 -1.04 -20.68
CA ILE A 432 5.49 -2.48 -20.83
C ILE A 432 4.88 -2.98 -22.15
N GLY A 433 3.96 -2.20 -22.74
CA GLY A 433 3.40 -2.43 -24.06
C GLY A 433 4.47 -2.52 -25.15
N ALA A 434 5.62 -1.84 -25.00
CA ALA A 434 6.74 -1.96 -25.92
C ALA A 434 7.36 -3.37 -25.92
N ALA A 435 7.33 -4.07 -24.78
CA ALA A 435 7.78 -5.46 -24.66
C ALA A 435 6.71 -6.45 -25.16
N TYR A 436 5.43 -6.10 -25.00
CA TYR A 436 4.30 -6.95 -25.37
C TYR A 436 3.99 -6.95 -26.85
N LEU A 437 4.00 -5.77 -27.48
CA LEU A 437 3.51 -5.57 -28.82
C LEU A 437 4.15 -6.53 -29.85
N PRO A 438 5.48 -6.72 -29.90
CA PRO A 438 6.11 -7.66 -30.84
C PRO A 438 5.77 -9.13 -30.58
N LEU A 439 5.35 -9.48 -29.36
CA LEU A 439 5.00 -10.85 -28.97
C LEU A 439 3.54 -11.18 -29.26
N MET A 440 2.70 -10.20 -29.61
CA MET A 440 1.28 -10.42 -29.84
C MET A 440 1.00 -11.13 -31.18
N PRO A 441 0.00 -12.03 -31.25
CA PRO A 441 -0.44 -12.62 -32.52
C PRO A 441 -0.85 -11.59 -33.57
N ALA A 442 -1.42 -10.46 -33.14
CA ALA A 442 -1.77 -9.35 -34.03
C ALA A 442 -0.54 -8.77 -34.76
N TRP A 443 0.62 -8.71 -34.09
CA TRP A 443 1.87 -8.26 -34.72
C TRP A 443 2.29 -9.20 -35.85
N ALA A 444 2.34 -10.50 -35.57
CA ALA A 444 2.75 -11.51 -36.55
C ALA A 444 1.85 -11.51 -37.81
N LYS A 445 0.57 -11.12 -37.67
CA LYS A 445 -0.36 -10.95 -38.80
C LYS A 445 -0.09 -9.68 -39.60
N LEU A 446 0.20 -8.57 -38.93
CA LEU A 446 0.40 -7.26 -39.57
C LEU A 446 1.79 -7.12 -40.21
N PHE A 447 2.80 -7.81 -39.66
CA PHE A 447 4.19 -7.74 -40.07
C PHE A 447 4.81 -9.15 -40.20
N PRO A 448 4.36 -9.97 -41.15
CA PRO A 448 4.89 -11.31 -41.35
C PRO A 448 6.40 -11.26 -41.61
N GLY A 449 7.17 -12.08 -40.90
CA GLY A 449 8.63 -12.16 -41.02
C GLY A 449 9.42 -11.09 -40.25
N ILE A 450 8.78 -10.04 -39.74
CA ILE A 450 9.44 -8.97 -38.98
C ILE A 450 9.27 -9.24 -37.47
N ASN A 451 10.38 -9.60 -36.81
CA ASN A 451 10.39 -9.96 -35.40
C ASN A 451 11.33 -9.02 -34.61
N PRO A 452 10.89 -7.79 -34.28
CA PRO A 452 11.77 -6.83 -33.67
C PRO A 452 12.11 -7.22 -32.23
N VAL A 453 13.27 -6.76 -31.79
CA VAL A 453 13.71 -6.90 -30.39
C VAL A 453 13.56 -5.58 -29.67
N THR A 454 12.82 -5.59 -28.56
CA THR A 454 12.63 -4.41 -27.72
C THR A 454 13.86 -4.16 -26.85
N LEU A 455 14.35 -2.92 -26.88
CA LEU A 455 15.48 -2.44 -26.09
C LEU A 455 14.99 -1.68 -24.85
N ILE A 456 15.41 -2.14 -23.67
CA ILE A 456 14.94 -1.63 -22.37
C ILE A 456 16.10 -1.15 -21.48
N ALA A 457 15.77 -0.41 -20.42
CA ALA A 457 16.75 0.20 -19.52
C ALA A 457 17.71 -0.82 -18.88
N SER A 458 18.98 -0.45 -18.72
CA SER A 458 20.02 -1.30 -18.13
C SER A 458 19.73 -1.73 -16.70
N VAL A 459 19.04 -0.90 -15.90
CA VAL A 459 18.66 -1.22 -14.51
C VAL A 459 17.83 -2.51 -14.41
N VAL A 460 17.03 -2.82 -15.42
CA VAL A 460 16.23 -4.05 -15.49
C VAL A 460 17.13 -5.29 -15.53
N PHE A 461 18.30 -5.18 -16.15
CA PHE A 461 19.30 -6.26 -16.23
C PHE A 461 20.23 -6.35 -15.01
N HIS A 462 20.05 -5.50 -13.99
CA HIS A 462 20.74 -5.61 -12.71
C HIS A 462 19.88 -6.24 -11.62
N THR A 463 18.58 -6.45 -11.86
CA THR A 463 17.67 -7.00 -10.84
C THR A 463 17.44 -8.49 -11.08
N PRO A 464 17.69 -9.38 -10.09
CA PRO A 464 17.44 -10.82 -10.21
C PRO A 464 15.97 -11.11 -10.53
N LEU A 465 15.69 -12.25 -11.18
CA LEU A 465 14.37 -12.69 -11.66
C LEU A 465 13.78 -11.82 -12.77
N ILE A 466 13.73 -10.49 -12.59
CA ILE A 466 13.26 -9.55 -13.62
C ILE A 466 14.13 -9.67 -14.87
N ARG A 467 15.46 -9.66 -14.67
CA ARG A 467 16.43 -9.85 -15.75
C ARG A 467 16.21 -11.17 -16.49
N ASP A 468 15.91 -12.25 -15.77
CA ASP A 468 15.69 -13.57 -16.39
C ASP A 468 14.46 -13.55 -17.28
N LEU A 469 13.34 -13.02 -16.78
CA LEU A 469 12.08 -12.94 -17.52
C LEU A 469 12.21 -12.04 -18.76
N CYS A 470 12.91 -10.91 -18.62
CA CYS A 470 13.24 -10.04 -19.75
C CYS A 470 14.14 -10.75 -20.77
N SER A 471 15.17 -11.46 -20.31
CA SER A 471 16.08 -12.20 -21.20
C SER A 471 15.35 -13.36 -21.90
N TRP A 472 14.55 -14.14 -21.17
CA TRP A 472 13.77 -15.27 -21.69
C TRP A 472 12.78 -14.83 -22.74
N SER A 473 12.11 -13.69 -22.54
CA SER A 473 11.20 -13.09 -23.53
C SER A 473 11.92 -12.47 -24.74
N GLY A 474 13.25 -12.34 -24.69
CA GLY A 474 14.08 -11.86 -25.79
C GLY A 474 14.35 -10.35 -25.78
N LEU A 475 14.02 -9.65 -24.70
CA LEU A 475 14.35 -8.24 -24.51
C LEU A 475 15.85 -8.06 -24.32
N ARG A 476 16.39 -6.92 -24.75
CA ARG A 476 17.82 -6.59 -24.63
C ARG A 476 18.04 -5.22 -24.04
N GLN A 477 19.24 -4.96 -23.53
CA GLN A 477 19.60 -3.68 -22.95
C GLN A 477 19.74 -2.61 -24.05
N VAL A 478 19.17 -1.43 -23.81
CA VAL A 478 19.44 -0.26 -24.63
C VAL A 478 20.88 0.23 -24.43
N SER A 479 21.71 0.06 -25.46
CA SER A 479 23.03 0.66 -25.60
C SER A 479 23.35 0.76 -27.09
N ARG A 480 24.27 1.65 -27.50
CA ARG A 480 24.65 1.78 -28.92
C ARG A 480 25.15 0.43 -29.49
N ARG A 481 25.97 -0.29 -28.73
CA ARG A 481 26.48 -1.62 -29.10
C ARG A 481 25.35 -2.63 -29.31
N THR A 482 24.42 -2.75 -28.35
CA THR A 482 23.28 -3.68 -28.49
C THR A 482 22.42 -3.30 -29.69
N PHE A 483 22.19 -2.00 -29.87
CA PHE A 483 21.30 -1.50 -30.90
C PHE A 483 21.81 -1.91 -32.28
N ILE A 484 23.07 -1.58 -32.60
CA ILE A 484 23.70 -1.91 -33.88
C ILE A 484 23.75 -3.43 -34.08
N HIS A 485 24.22 -4.17 -33.07
CA HIS A 485 24.28 -5.64 -33.13
C HIS A 485 22.90 -6.26 -33.40
N THR A 486 21.88 -5.82 -32.67
CA THR A 486 20.52 -6.38 -32.78
C THR A 486 19.88 -6.02 -34.11
N LEU A 487 20.08 -4.80 -34.59
CA LEU A 487 19.60 -4.37 -35.91
C LEU A 487 20.28 -5.17 -37.04
N SER A 488 21.57 -5.46 -36.92
CA SER A 488 22.30 -6.34 -37.84
C SER A 488 21.81 -7.79 -37.79
N GLU A 489 21.51 -8.31 -36.59
CA GLU A 489 21.10 -9.71 -36.40
C GLU A 489 19.63 -9.97 -36.75
N ARG A 490 18.74 -9.04 -36.42
CA ARG A 490 17.28 -9.23 -36.46
C ARG A 490 16.59 -8.38 -37.52
N GLY A 491 17.30 -7.46 -38.16
CA GLY A 491 16.75 -6.46 -39.07
C GLY A 491 15.90 -5.39 -38.37
N SER A 492 15.36 -5.65 -37.17
CA SER A 492 14.42 -4.73 -36.55
C SER A 492 14.53 -4.63 -35.03
N VAL A 493 14.27 -3.43 -34.50
CA VAL A 493 14.29 -3.13 -33.06
C VAL A 493 13.10 -2.26 -32.66
N VAL A 494 12.65 -2.39 -31.41
CA VAL A 494 11.71 -1.45 -30.78
C VAL A 494 12.46 -0.65 -29.72
N LEU A 495 12.30 0.67 -29.74
CA LEU A 495 12.85 1.60 -28.75
C LEU A 495 11.74 2.53 -28.26
N VAL A 496 11.85 3.02 -27.02
CA VAL A 496 11.03 4.11 -26.49
C VAL A 496 11.85 5.41 -26.49
N PRO A 497 11.74 6.29 -27.52
CA PRO A 497 12.60 7.45 -27.71
C PRO A 497 12.53 8.46 -26.56
N GLY A 498 11.35 8.71 -26.00
CA GLY A 498 11.20 9.66 -24.90
C GLY A 498 11.91 9.22 -23.61
N GLY A 499 12.05 7.90 -23.41
CA GLY A 499 12.80 7.32 -22.31
C GLY A 499 12.34 7.84 -20.94
N GLN A 500 13.27 7.87 -19.99
CA GLN A 500 13.01 8.35 -18.63
C GLN A 500 12.60 9.83 -18.55
N ALA A 501 12.89 10.64 -19.58
CA ALA A 501 12.52 12.06 -19.58
C ALA A 501 11.00 12.26 -19.59
N GLU A 502 10.23 11.32 -20.15
CA GLU A 502 8.77 11.38 -20.12
C GLU A 502 8.18 10.97 -18.76
N LEU A 503 8.91 10.25 -17.91
CA LEU A 503 8.44 9.82 -16.58
C LEU A 503 8.05 11.03 -15.72
N VAL A 504 8.83 12.11 -15.75
CA VAL A 504 8.59 13.34 -14.96
C VAL A 504 7.43 14.19 -15.51
N HIS A 505 6.87 13.83 -16.66
CA HIS A 505 5.76 14.52 -17.30
C HIS A 505 4.42 13.77 -17.17
N THR A 506 4.44 12.51 -16.73
CA THR A 506 3.25 11.64 -16.58
C THR A 506 2.14 12.26 -15.73
N TRP A 507 2.47 13.05 -14.71
CA TRP A 507 1.48 13.76 -13.89
C TRP A 507 0.59 14.71 -14.70
N ARG A 508 1.09 15.25 -15.82
CA ARG A 508 0.34 16.15 -16.70
C ARG A 508 -0.84 15.45 -17.38
N MET A 509 -0.74 14.15 -17.63
CA MET A 509 -1.86 13.38 -18.17
C MET A 509 -3.05 13.35 -17.20
N PHE A 510 -2.77 13.23 -15.90
CA PHE A 510 -3.78 13.13 -14.85
C PHE A 510 -4.28 14.48 -14.33
N GLN A 511 -3.44 15.53 -14.36
CA GLN A 511 -3.79 16.86 -13.83
C GLN A 511 -4.18 17.87 -14.91
N LYS A 512 -3.61 17.76 -16.11
CA LYS A 512 -3.76 18.73 -17.20
C LYS A 512 -4.32 18.14 -18.49
N ARG A 513 -4.56 16.83 -18.55
CA ARG A 513 -4.98 16.12 -19.76
C ARG A 513 -4.00 16.33 -20.92
N GLN A 514 -2.69 16.38 -20.62
CA GLN A 514 -1.65 16.52 -21.64
C GLN A 514 -0.89 15.21 -21.84
N TRP A 515 -0.88 14.73 -23.09
CA TRP A 515 -0.03 13.63 -23.54
C TRP A 515 1.29 14.23 -24.03
N VAL A 516 2.35 13.98 -23.27
CA VAL A 516 3.66 14.61 -23.51
C VAL A 516 4.55 13.66 -24.28
N CYS A 517 5.03 14.11 -25.43
CA CYS A 517 6.04 13.45 -26.24
C CYS A 517 7.36 14.20 -26.13
N TYR A 518 8.41 13.55 -25.65
CA TYR A 518 9.72 14.14 -25.50
C TYR A 518 10.52 14.01 -26.80
N THR A 519 10.93 15.15 -27.35
CA THR A 519 11.46 15.26 -28.72
C THR A 519 12.97 15.43 -28.78
N LYS A 520 13.66 15.67 -27.65
CA LYS A 520 15.06 16.09 -27.67
C LYS A 520 16.07 14.98 -28.00
N HIS A 521 15.68 13.71 -27.89
CA HIS A 521 16.58 12.59 -28.16
C HIS A 521 16.74 12.36 -29.67
N ARG A 522 17.92 12.66 -30.23
CA ARG A 522 18.23 12.49 -31.67
C ARG A 522 19.06 11.23 -31.99
N GLY A 523 19.54 10.53 -30.96
CA GLY A 523 20.51 9.43 -31.14
C GLY A 523 19.96 8.24 -31.93
N PHE A 524 18.68 7.90 -31.78
CA PHE A 524 18.06 6.78 -32.52
C PHE A 524 17.85 7.11 -34.01
N ILE A 525 17.59 8.38 -34.34
CA ILE A 525 17.47 8.85 -35.73
C ILE A 525 18.84 8.85 -36.38
N ARG A 526 19.88 9.30 -35.67
CA ARG A 526 21.27 9.18 -36.14
C ARG A 526 21.62 7.72 -36.44
N LEU A 527 21.27 6.79 -35.54
CA LEU A 527 21.47 5.35 -35.78
C LEU A 527 20.64 4.82 -36.96
N ALA A 528 19.45 5.35 -37.20
CA ALA A 528 18.64 4.98 -38.36
C ALA A 528 19.35 5.33 -39.67
N ILE A 529 19.92 6.54 -39.75
CA ILE A 529 20.69 7.00 -40.91
C ILE A 529 21.98 6.19 -41.07
N GLU A 530 22.77 6.03 -39.99
CA GLU A 530 24.02 5.26 -40.00
C GLU A 530 23.83 3.81 -40.48
N GLN A 531 22.68 3.21 -40.18
CA GLN A 531 22.41 1.79 -40.43
C GLN A 531 21.52 1.54 -41.66
N GLY A 532 21.06 2.60 -42.33
CA GLY A 532 20.10 2.51 -43.43
C GLY A 532 18.78 1.86 -43.01
N ALA A 533 18.29 2.17 -41.80
CA ALA A 533 17.05 1.63 -41.26
C ALA A 533 15.91 2.65 -41.33
N SER A 534 14.72 2.19 -41.74
CA SER A 534 13.51 3.02 -41.76
C SER A 534 12.96 3.22 -40.35
N LEU A 535 12.59 4.45 -40.01
CA LEU A 535 11.92 4.76 -38.75
C LEU A 535 10.41 4.50 -38.87
N VAL A 536 9.83 3.78 -37.93
CA VAL A 536 8.39 3.51 -37.89
C VAL A 536 7.83 4.06 -36.58
N PRO A 537 7.01 5.13 -36.59
CA PRO A 537 6.41 5.66 -35.38
C PRO A 537 5.29 4.75 -34.86
N ILE A 538 5.24 4.55 -33.54
CA ILE A 538 4.18 3.82 -32.85
C ILE A 538 3.61 4.71 -31.76
N VAL A 539 2.30 5.02 -31.86
CA VAL A 539 1.56 5.78 -30.85
C VAL A 539 0.66 4.84 -30.07
N VAL A 540 0.70 4.92 -28.74
CA VAL A 540 -0.10 4.07 -27.86
C VAL A 540 -1.06 4.88 -27.01
N PHE A 541 -2.34 4.53 -27.12
CA PHE A 541 -3.43 5.07 -26.31
C PHE A 541 -3.76 4.12 -25.16
N GLY A 542 -4.08 4.70 -24.00
CA GLY A 542 -4.53 3.99 -22.81
C GLY A 542 -3.41 3.58 -21.84
N GLU A 543 -2.22 3.24 -22.33
CA GLU A 543 -1.12 2.76 -21.46
C GLU A 543 -0.74 3.76 -20.36
N ILE A 544 -0.55 5.03 -20.69
CA ILE A 544 -0.20 6.07 -19.71
C ILE A 544 -1.32 6.30 -18.66
N ASN A 545 -2.57 5.92 -18.96
CA ASN A 545 -3.68 6.02 -18.02
C ASN A 545 -3.76 4.82 -17.08
N ALA A 546 -3.11 3.70 -17.42
CA ALA A 546 -3.27 2.44 -16.70
C ALA A 546 -2.65 2.50 -15.30
N LEU A 547 -1.54 3.23 -15.16
CA LEU A 547 -0.84 3.47 -13.90
C LEU A 547 -0.72 4.97 -13.68
N ARG A 548 -0.79 5.38 -12.41
CA ARG A 548 -0.49 6.73 -11.94
C ARG A 548 0.49 6.68 -10.78
N ASN A 549 1.21 7.77 -10.55
CA ASN A 549 2.01 7.92 -9.36
C ASN A 549 1.15 8.50 -8.23
N LEU A 550 1.03 7.78 -7.10
CA LEU A 550 0.24 8.24 -5.96
C LEU A 550 0.87 9.46 -5.28
N ILE A 551 2.20 9.55 -5.29
CA ILE A 551 2.93 10.68 -4.70
C ILE A 551 3.41 11.56 -5.85
N SER A 552 2.63 12.60 -6.19
CA SER A 552 2.95 13.51 -7.28
C SER A 552 3.51 14.83 -6.74
N ILE A 553 4.85 14.95 -6.74
CA ILE A 553 5.56 16.18 -6.40
C ILE A 553 6.49 16.53 -7.57
N PRO A 554 5.98 17.17 -8.64
CA PRO A 554 6.70 17.31 -9.91
C PRO A 554 8.06 18.00 -9.78
N GLN A 555 8.18 19.02 -8.94
CA GLN A 555 9.43 19.76 -8.74
C GLN A 555 10.50 18.87 -8.10
N LEU A 556 10.14 18.11 -7.06
CA LEU A 556 11.03 17.15 -6.42
C LEU A 556 11.41 16.03 -7.38
N GLN A 557 10.45 15.47 -8.11
CA GLN A 557 10.69 14.40 -9.07
C GLN A 557 11.60 14.82 -10.23
N GLN A 558 11.45 16.05 -10.72
CA GLN A 558 12.36 16.63 -11.72
C GLN A 558 13.76 16.84 -11.14
N TRP A 559 13.84 17.35 -9.91
CA TRP A 559 15.11 17.55 -9.22
C TRP A 559 15.84 16.21 -8.99
N THR A 560 15.14 15.19 -8.49
CA THR A 560 15.73 13.86 -8.29
C THR A 560 16.10 13.24 -9.62
N TYR A 561 15.26 13.32 -10.65
CA TYR A 561 15.62 12.83 -11.98
C TYR A 561 16.93 13.45 -12.47
N LYS A 562 17.11 14.78 -12.33
CA LYS A 562 18.36 15.46 -12.69
C LYS A 562 19.57 15.03 -11.86
N LYS A 563 19.38 14.62 -10.60
CA LYS A 563 20.46 14.29 -9.66
C LYS A 563 20.81 12.79 -9.61
N ILE A 564 19.82 11.92 -9.72
CA ILE A 564 19.93 10.47 -9.52
C ILE A 564 19.49 9.65 -10.75
N GLY A 565 19.00 10.29 -11.82
CA GLY A 565 18.53 9.60 -13.03
C GLY A 565 17.16 8.93 -12.90
N PHE A 566 16.48 9.10 -11.77
CA PHE A 566 15.15 8.54 -11.53
C PHE A 566 14.25 9.50 -10.72
N PRO A 567 12.95 9.64 -11.06
CA PRO A 567 12.03 10.46 -10.28
C PRO A 567 11.63 9.75 -8.98
N VAL A 568 11.88 10.37 -7.82
CA VAL A 568 11.42 9.91 -6.49
C VAL A 568 10.83 11.09 -5.70
N PRO A 569 9.90 10.87 -4.74
CA PRO A 569 9.24 9.61 -4.41
C PRO A 569 8.30 9.15 -5.54
N TYR A 570 8.14 7.83 -5.64
CA TYR A 570 7.44 7.20 -6.73
C TYR A 570 6.71 5.96 -6.23
N LEU A 571 5.38 5.97 -6.34
CA LEU A 571 4.52 4.86 -5.91
C LEU A 571 3.48 4.59 -6.99
N LEU A 572 3.73 3.53 -7.77
CA LEU A 572 2.85 3.12 -8.85
C LEU A 572 1.55 2.54 -8.30
N VAL A 573 0.44 3.14 -8.70
CA VAL A 573 -0.90 2.63 -8.42
C VAL A 573 -1.75 2.65 -9.68
N GLY A 574 -2.62 1.66 -9.84
CA GLY A 574 -3.61 1.62 -10.91
C GLY A 574 -4.95 1.15 -10.38
N ARG A 575 -5.21 -0.15 -10.51
CA ARG A 575 -6.47 -0.80 -10.15
C ARG A 575 -6.79 -0.58 -8.66
N TRP A 576 -8.06 -0.26 -8.39
CA TRP A 576 -8.57 0.10 -7.06
C TRP A 576 -7.87 1.30 -6.39
N GLY A 577 -7.06 2.07 -7.12
CA GLY A 577 -6.43 3.30 -6.65
C GLY A 577 -5.24 3.13 -5.71
N ILE A 578 -4.94 1.91 -5.26
CA ILE A 578 -3.81 1.64 -4.36
C ILE A 578 -2.97 0.41 -4.74
N SER A 579 -3.44 -0.45 -5.66
CA SER A 579 -2.65 -1.62 -6.07
C SER A 579 -1.67 -1.26 -7.19
N PRO A 580 -0.50 -1.93 -7.27
CA PRO A 580 0.47 -1.73 -8.36
C PRO A 580 0.00 -2.33 -9.71
N LEU A 581 -1.23 -2.85 -9.76
CA LEU A 581 -1.81 -3.47 -10.94
C LEU A 581 -2.38 -2.40 -11.89
N PRO A 582 -2.32 -2.59 -13.22
CA PRO A 582 -2.86 -1.62 -14.17
C PRO A 582 -4.40 -1.53 -14.13
N SER A 583 -4.90 -0.31 -14.36
CA SER A 583 -6.33 -0.02 -14.55
C SER A 583 -6.82 -0.50 -15.91
N GLN A 584 -8.11 -0.81 -16.02
CA GLN A 584 -8.75 -1.17 -17.29
C GLN A 584 -9.01 0.07 -18.14
N THR A 585 -8.06 0.43 -19.00
CA THR A 585 -8.12 1.65 -19.82
C THR A 585 -8.44 1.39 -21.29
N GLY A 586 -8.42 0.13 -21.72
CA GLY A 586 -8.17 -0.25 -23.11
C GLY A 586 -6.73 0.06 -23.52
N LEU A 587 -6.22 -0.68 -24.51
CA LEU A 587 -4.95 -0.41 -25.17
C LEU A 587 -5.19 -0.32 -26.67
N LYS A 588 -4.67 0.73 -27.31
CA LYS A 588 -4.66 0.86 -28.77
C LYS A 588 -3.27 1.23 -29.23
N PHE A 589 -2.64 0.32 -29.96
CA PHE A 589 -1.34 0.50 -30.60
C PHE A 589 -1.57 0.92 -32.04
N VAL A 590 -1.07 2.09 -32.43
CA VAL A 590 -1.16 2.60 -33.80
C VAL A 590 0.24 2.65 -34.38
N ILE A 591 0.48 1.88 -35.44
CA ILE A 591 1.77 1.74 -36.09
C ILE A 591 1.72 2.48 -37.42
N GLY A 592 2.58 3.48 -37.58
CA GLY A 592 2.65 4.32 -38.78
C GLY A 592 3.35 3.68 -39.96
N GLU A 593 3.46 4.47 -41.03
CA GLU A 593 4.23 4.11 -42.22
C GLU A 593 5.75 4.31 -41.99
N PRO A 594 6.60 3.53 -42.69
CA PRO A 594 8.04 3.64 -42.58
C PRO A 594 8.57 4.93 -43.23
N ILE A 595 9.42 5.66 -42.48
CA ILE A 595 10.15 6.82 -42.97
C ILE A 595 11.54 6.36 -43.37
N ALA A 596 11.80 6.31 -44.68
CA ALA A 596 13.07 5.89 -45.22
C ALA A 596 14.20 6.88 -44.83
N PRO A 597 15.38 6.38 -44.44
CA PRO A 597 16.52 7.24 -44.17
C PRO A 597 17.07 7.84 -45.47
N PRO A 598 17.65 9.05 -45.43
CA PRO A 598 18.47 9.56 -46.53
C PRO A 598 19.62 8.61 -46.83
N LYS A 599 20.11 8.65 -48.07
CA LYS A 599 21.34 7.94 -48.45
C LYS A 599 22.50 8.44 -47.60
N HIS A 600 23.27 7.52 -47.05
CA HIS A 600 24.40 7.83 -46.18
C HIS A 600 25.54 6.84 -46.44
N GLU A 601 26.77 7.34 -46.52
CA GLU A 601 27.96 6.51 -46.74
C GLU A 601 28.40 5.87 -45.42
N PRO A 602 28.45 4.52 -45.33
CA PRO A 602 28.83 3.84 -44.10
C PRO A 602 30.19 4.29 -43.57
N GLY A 603 30.26 4.62 -42.27
CA GLY A 603 31.50 5.01 -41.60
C GLY A 603 31.80 6.52 -41.61
N THR A 604 30.99 7.32 -42.29
CA THR A 604 31.08 8.78 -42.24
C THR A 604 30.19 9.35 -41.12
N PRO A 605 30.49 10.54 -40.56
CA PRO A 605 29.58 11.23 -39.65
C PRO A 605 28.26 11.59 -40.35
N VAL A 606 27.14 11.51 -39.63
CA VAL A 606 25.85 11.98 -40.15
C VAL A 606 25.77 13.50 -40.06
N ASP A 607 25.53 14.16 -41.18
CA ASP A 607 25.33 15.60 -41.25
C ASP A 607 24.09 16.07 -40.46
N ASP A 608 24.18 17.25 -39.85
CA ASP A 608 23.11 17.78 -38.99
C ASP A 608 21.82 18.13 -39.75
N ALA A 609 21.93 18.56 -41.01
CA ALA A 609 20.78 18.91 -41.85
C ALA A 609 19.85 17.70 -42.14
N PRO A 610 20.33 16.58 -42.73
CA PRO A 610 19.50 15.39 -42.94
C PRO A 610 19.03 14.75 -41.63
N LEU A 611 19.84 14.84 -40.56
CA LEU A 611 19.43 14.42 -39.22
C LEU A 611 18.23 15.22 -38.71
N LYS A 612 18.26 16.55 -38.85
CA LYS A 612 17.16 17.43 -38.45
C LYS A 612 15.91 17.17 -39.30
N GLU A 613 16.05 17.04 -40.61
CA GLU A 613 14.92 16.77 -41.50
C GLU A 613 14.23 15.45 -41.15
N MET A 614 14.99 14.38 -40.92
CA MET A 614 14.43 13.08 -40.53
C MET A 614 13.82 13.12 -39.12
N HIS A 615 14.40 13.91 -38.20
CA HIS A 615 13.85 14.15 -36.87
C HIS A 615 12.49 14.85 -36.94
N ASP A 616 12.38 15.93 -37.72
CA ASP A 616 11.15 16.69 -37.89
C ASP A 616 10.06 15.78 -38.52
N LYS A 617 10.38 15.09 -39.62
CA LYS A 617 9.47 14.12 -40.28
C LYS A 617 8.96 13.04 -39.33
N TYR A 618 9.83 12.50 -38.48
CA TYR A 618 9.46 11.47 -37.51
C TYR A 618 8.42 12.00 -36.50
N TYR A 619 8.67 13.16 -35.90
CA TYR A 619 7.78 13.72 -34.88
C TYR A 619 6.50 14.35 -35.47
N GLU A 620 6.54 14.84 -36.71
CA GLU A 620 5.34 15.18 -37.48
C GLU A 620 4.46 13.94 -37.71
N ALA A 621 5.05 12.80 -38.08
CA ALA A 621 4.31 11.56 -38.24
C ALA A 621 3.70 11.08 -36.90
N VAL A 622 4.42 11.18 -35.77
CA VAL A 622 3.88 10.89 -34.43
C VAL A 622 2.68 11.79 -34.12
N ALA A 623 2.79 13.10 -34.37
CA ALA A 623 1.71 14.06 -34.14
C ALA A 623 0.49 13.81 -35.03
N ALA A 624 0.72 13.45 -36.30
CA ALA A 624 -0.33 13.07 -37.24
C ALA A 624 -1.07 11.80 -36.81
N LEU A 625 -0.34 10.76 -36.40
CA LEU A 625 -0.93 9.52 -35.87
C LEU A 625 -1.78 9.78 -34.63
N PHE A 626 -1.27 10.58 -33.69
CA PHE A 626 -2.02 10.94 -32.49
C PHE A 626 -3.32 11.67 -32.86
N THR A 627 -3.24 12.69 -33.71
CA THR A 627 -4.39 13.51 -34.10
C THR A 627 -5.44 12.70 -34.84
N LYS A 628 -5.02 11.83 -35.77
CA LYS A 628 -5.92 10.98 -36.57
C LYS A 628 -6.66 9.95 -35.72
N HIS A 629 -5.97 9.31 -34.76
CA HIS A 629 -6.55 8.19 -33.98
C HIS A 629 -7.17 8.60 -32.65
N LYS A 630 -6.84 9.78 -32.12
CA LYS A 630 -7.42 10.33 -30.88
C LYS A 630 -8.95 10.25 -30.83
N PRO A 631 -9.72 10.58 -31.89
CA PRO A 631 -11.19 10.48 -31.86
C PRO A 631 -11.72 9.06 -31.66
N SER A 632 -10.95 8.04 -32.08
CA SER A 632 -11.34 6.62 -31.93
C SER A 632 -11.16 6.08 -30.50
N PHE A 633 -10.57 6.87 -29.60
CA PHE A 633 -10.31 6.49 -28.21
C PHE A 633 -10.99 7.50 -27.26
N PRO A 634 -12.25 7.28 -26.84
CA PRO A 634 -13.08 8.29 -26.18
C PRO A 634 -12.47 8.94 -24.93
N SER A 635 -11.67 8.19 -24.16
CA SER A 635 -11.00 8.72 -22.97
C SER A 635 -9.87 9.72 -23.27
N TYR A 636 -9.59 9.99 -24.55
CA TYR A 636 -8.59 10.95 -25.01
C TYR A 636 -9.23 12.18 -25.68
N ALA A 637 -10.56 12.32 -25.73
CA ALA A 637 -11.24 13.42 -26.43
C ALA A 637 -10.71 14.82 -26.02
N ASP A 638 -10.53 15.05 -24.73
CA ASP A 638 -10.03 16.29 -24.11
C ASP A 638 -8.51 16.30 -23.89
N VAL A 639 -7.76 15.35 -24.47
CA VAL A 639 -6.30 15.27 -24.29
C VAL A 639 -5.55 16.10 -25.32
N GLU A 640 -4.69 17.00 -24.86
CA GLU A 640 -3.80 17.81 -25.68
C GLU A 640 -2.46 17.09 -25.91
N LEU A 641 -1.98 17.06 -27.15
CA LEU A 641 -0.62 16.63 -27.49
C LEU A 641 0.37 17.76 -27.19
N VAL A 642 1.42 17.47 -26.41
CA VAL A 642 2.50 18.41 -26.11
C VAL A 642 3.83 17.82 -26.54
N MET A 643 4.48 18.46 -27.52
CA MET A 643 5.84 18.14 -27.95
C MET A 643 6.83 18.90 -27.06
N ALA A 644 7.68 18.19 -26.30
CA ALA A 644 8.52 18.74 -25.22
C ALA A 644 10.03 18.61 -25.44
#